data_AF-A0A0K2T810-F1
#
_entry.id   AF-A0A0K2T810-F1
#
_cell.length_a   1.000
_cell.length_b   1.000
_cell.length_c   1.000
_cell.angle_alpha   90.00
_cell.angle_beta   90.00
_cell.angle_gamma   90.00
#
_symmetry.space_group_name_H-M   'P 1'
#
loop_
_entity.id
_entity.type
_entity.pdbx_description
1 polymer ?
#
loop_
_entity_poly.entity_id
_entity_poly.type
_entity_poly.pdbx_seq_one_letter_code
_entity_poly.pdbx_strand_id
1 'polypeptide(L)'
;MEIGNGEKESGSNTGLGGVDNPGFLSVDNADFNSHTYVYDTRRSLSGMTVDALPKESFYQDIKNLHDPANRPTMEELKMGQLAGLDRTPAVDDVEKNEEEQSKGKVVRFGWIEGVFMRCLLNIWGVMLFLRLTWVVGQGGLIQGLGVIALGNLVTVITTLSMSAVSTNGQIRGGGIYYMISRSLGPEFGGAIGIMFTLANSIAVSMYIIGFCQSLLDMCKQYFELEHLIFSDTTNDVRIIGAISLVAVLALAIVGMEWVTRVQMILLFLLIGSQIDFVVGSFLPTKEDAAYGFVGYNGTLFVDNLSPTYHDYKDPGNPPSFFSVFGVFFPAVTGIVAGANLSGDLKDPGVAIPKGTLLAIIVTFITYIGYGTIITGVMHTEASGNQTEYENWINGVEGALYFNNCSGRPADDFCQYGSSNDQQAMERISYTGYLIYAGCFAATLSSAIASLVGAPRVLQALAKDKLYPFIHIFAPGFGANNDPIRGYFLVFIISMGCILIAELDAVSTLLSNFFVAAYALINFSVFHASITKSPGWRPSFKYYNQWVSLFGTFLCFVVMFLMDWKTALVTFMVIIALYLYISYRKPEANWGSSTQAQQFVTTLKSIQSLNDTPEHVKNYRPKVLVFTGLPAHRPPLVDFANLITKKLSLLMCAHVNIGDAPFKNIELLRNTVQMWFRDHKIKSFYSLTQNKNFEEGAIACMNLAGIGKMRPNMVLFGYKGDWLEDPKGLDEYISVLHHAFDLHLGVGILRLESGCDFSKVIGEEEQQQHEIELDEENEDEKNGKQGKSLELQQKKVRTRKVSTAVYTGIDGNPLPKNTVQDITQFQIKKRKGNIDVWWLYDDGGLTLLLPYILTTRAQFAECQLRVFALANRKDELDRETRNMAALLAKFRIDYSDVTVIPDVTKKALDPTKEEFKKILDEIKPPLEESEIISQKEKTNRHLRLTELLREHSKRSEMIIMTLSIPRRGTAVAQLYMSWLEMMTKNMPPFLLIRGNQSSVLTFYS
;
A
#
# COMPACT_ATOMS: atom_id res chain seq x y z
N MET A 1 -10.30 -106.20 8.29
CA MET A 1 -9.60 -104.99 8.75
C MET A 1 -10.66 -103.90 8.77
N GLU A 2 -11.63 -104.02 9.67
CA GLU A 2 -11.60 -103.64 11.11
C GLU A 2 -12.07 -102.17 11.24
N ILE A 3 -13.36 -101.97 11.54
CA ILE A 3 -13.97 -101.86 12.89
C ILE A 3 -13.53 -100.54 13.57
N GLY A 4 -14.40 -99.65 14.04
CA GLY A 4 -15.87 -99.64 14.02
C GLY A 4 -16.49 -98.50 14.84
N ASN A 5 -17.82 -98.39 14.75
CA ASN A 5 -18.83 -97.65 15.55
C ASN A 5 -18.44 -96.83 16.81
N GLY A 6 -19.18 -95.74 17.07
CA GLY A 6 -19.29 -95.16 18.41
C GLY A 6 -20.12 -93.87 18.51
N GLU A 7 -21.42 -93.98 18.82
CA GLU A 7 -22.30 -92.85 19.18
C GLU A 7 -22.13 -92.42 20.66
N LYS A 8 -22.52 -91.17 20.99
CA LYS A 8 -23.34 -90.73 22.15
C LYS A 8 -23.24 -89.20 22.34
N GLU A 9 -24.33 -88.44 22.23
CA GLU A 9 -25.43 -88.21 23.20
C GLU A 9 -25.13 -87.17 24.31
N SER A 10 -25.78 -86.00 24.14
CA SER A 10 -26.53 -85.18 25.12
C SER A 10 -26.29 -85.28 26.63
N GLY A 11 -26.33 -84.11 27.31
CA GLY A 11 -26.65 -84.04 28.75
C GLY A 11 -26.40 -82.67 29.39
N SER A 12 -27.45 -81.89 29.61
CA SER A 12 -27.41 -80.65 30.39
C SER A 12 -27.50 -80.91 31.90
N ASN A 13 -26.77 -80.16 32.74
CA ASN A 13 -27.40 -79.63 33.97
C ASN A 13 -26.64 -78.46 34.63
N THR A 14 -27.36 -77.76 35.51
CA THR A 14 -27.00 -76.52 36.22
C THR A 14 -26.29 -76.77 37.56
N GLY A 15 -25.59 -75.75 38.08
CA GLY A 15 -25.07 -75.76 39.46
C GLY A 15 -24.24 -74.51 39.80
N LEU A 16 -24.65 -73.76 40.83
CA LEU A 16 -23.92 -72.59 41.34
C LEU A 16 -22.72 -72.99 42.21
N GLY A 17 -21.69 -72.15 42.25
CA GLY A 17 -20.61 -72.22 43.25
C GLY A 17 -19.43 -71.33 42.87
N GLY A 18 -19.23 -70.22 43.58
CA GLY A 18 -18.14 -69.28 43.29
C GLY A 18 -16.76 -69.81 43.70
N VAL A 19 -15.73 -69.35 43.00
CA VAL A 19 -14.33 -69.41 43.44
C VAL A 19 -13.72 -68.05 43.16
N ASP A 20 -13.10 -67.46 44.19
CA ASP A 20 -12.48 -66.14 44.11
C ASP A 20 -11.31 -66.11 43.12
N ASN A 21 -11.17 -64.99 42.42
CA ASN A 21 -10.13 -64.73 41.44
C ASN A 21 -8.88 -64.17 42.17
N PRO A 22 -7.76 -64.90 42.31
CA PRO A 22 -6.55 -64.34 42.90
C PRO A 22 -5.86 -63.40 41.89
N GLY A 23 -5.48 -62.21 42.35
CA GLY A 23 -5.09 -61.10 41.49
C GLY A 23 -3.74 -61.25 40.77
N PHE A 24 -3.66 -60.56 39.62
CA PHE A 24 -2.57 -60.41 38.64
C PHE A 24 -1.14 -60.06 39.16
N LEU A 25 -0.88 -59.99 40.47
CA LEU A 25 0.39 -59.47 41.02
C LEU A 25 1.02 -60.29 42.16
N SER A 26 0.55 -61.49 42.49
CA SER A 26 1.17 -62.35 43.52
C SER A 26 1.67 -63.69 42.99
N VAL A 27 2.95 -63.75 42.62
CA VAL A 27 3.74 -65.00 42.64
C VAL A 27 5.12 -64.69 43.21
N ASP A 28 5.24 -64.78 44.52
CA ASP A 28 6.50 -64.99 45.24
C ASP A 28 6.19 -66.01 46.35
N ASN A 29 6.78 -67.21 46.24
CA ASN A 29 7.23 -68.07 47.35
C ASN A 29 7.65 -69.46 46.85
N ALA A 30 8.95 -69.64 46.66
CA ALA A 30 9.67 -70.86 47.06
C ALA A 30 11.12 -70.47 47.30
N ASP A 31 11.66 -70.81 48.48
CA ASP A 31 12.98 -70.36 48.95
C ASP A 31 14.13 -70.72 47.99
N PHE A 32 15.01 -69.76 47.72
CA PHE A 32 16.45 -70.04 47.72
C PHE A 32 17.27 -68.80 48.05
N ASN A 33 18.21 -68.97 48.99
CA ASN A 33 19.03 -67.89 49.52
C ASN A 33 20.31 -67.70 48.70
N SER A 34 20.70 -66.43 48.49
CA SER A 34 22.03 -65.97 48.07
C SER A 34 22.60 -66.35 46.67
N HIS A 35 22.89 -65.28 45.91
CA HIS A 35 23.80 -65.17 44.75
C HIS A 35 23.43 -65.74 43.36
N THR A 36 23.59 -64.86 42.36
CA THR A 36 23.76 -65.12 40.92
C THR A 36 22.56 -65.64 40.11
N TYR A 37 21.62 -64.74 39.84
CA TYR A 37 21.14 -64.60 38.45
C TYR A 37 22.03 -63.61 37.71
N VAL A 38 22.87 -64.13 36.82
CA VAL A 38 23.73 -63.32 35.95
C VAL A 38 22.86 -62.67 34.88
N TYR A 39 22.58 -61.38 35.02
CA TYR A 39 22.13 -60.56 33.88
C TYR A 39 23.27 -60.47 32.85
N ASP A 40 22.99 -60.81 31.59
CA ASP A 40 23.96 -60.71 30.52
C ASP A 40 24.32 -59.24 30.23
N THR A 41 25.50 -58.82 30.66
CA THR A 41 26.02 -57.44 30.54
C THR A 41 26.45 -57.08 29.10
N ARG A 42 26.24 -57.97 28.12
CA ARG A 42 26.69 -57.78 26.72
C ARG A 42 25.77 -56.94 25.84
N ARG A 43 24.55 -56.59 26.28
CA ARG A 43 23.63 -55.75 25.47
C ARG A 43 23.81 -54.25 25.79
N SER A 44 24.40 -53.52 24.85
CA SER A 44 24.47 -52.05 24.87
C SER A 44 23.14 -51.42 24.44
N LEU A 45 22.94 -50.12 24.74
CA LEU A 45 21.74 -49.38 24.31
C LEU A 45 21.54 -49.40 22.78
N SER A 46 22.65 -49.52 22.03
CA SER A 46 22.71 -49.67 20.57
C SER A 46 22.03 -50.94 20.04
N GLY A 47 21.69 -51.91 20.90
CA GLY A 47 20.97 -53.13 20.51
C GLY A 47 19.45 -53.07 20.69
N MET A 48 18.90 -51.95 21.18
CA MET A 48 17.47 -51.82 21.53
C MET A 48 16.75 -50.67 20.80
N THR A 49 17.48 -49.74 20.19
CA THR A 49 16.95 -48.67 19.32
C THR A 49 17.88 -48.41 18.15
N VAL A 50 17.32 -48.04 16.98
CA VAL A 50 18.10 -47.65 15.79
C VAL A 50 18.48 -46.15 15.82
N ASP A 51 17.92 -45.37 16.75
CA ASP A 51 18.27 -43.96 16.98
C ASP A 51 19.66 -43.80 17.64
N ALA A 52 20.42 -42.79 17.21
CA ALA A 52 21.73 -42.43 17.75
C ALA A 52 21.65 -41.32 18.83
N LEU A 53 22.58 -41.38 19.79
CA LEU A 53 22.77 -40.36 20.83
C LEU A 53 23.65 -39.19 20.33
N PRO A 54 23.46 -37.95 20.83
CA PRO A 54 24.30 -36.80 20.44
C PRO A 54 25.79 -37.06 20.65
N LYS A 55 26.60 -36.79 19.61
CA LYS A 55 28.07 -36.88 19.64
C LYS A 55 28.71 -35.76 18.82
N GLU A 56 29.87 -35.30 19.26
CA GLU A 56 30.61 -34.21 18.59
C GLU A 56 30.93 -34.53 17.12
N SER A 57 31.22 -35.80 16.81
CA SER A 57 31.55 -36.28 15.46
C SER A 57 30.44 -36.04 14.42
N PHE A 58 29.18 -35.84 14.84
CA PHE A 58 28.07 -35.54 13.91
C PHE A 58 28.07 -34.08 13.40
N TYR A 59 28.95 -33.22 13.93
CA TYR A 59 28.99 -31.79 13.62
C TYR A 59 30.33 -31.31 13.03
N GLN A 60 31.27 -32.24 12.77
CA GLN A 60 32.67 -31.91 12.44
C GLN A 60 32.98 -31.73 10.94
N ASP A 61 32.11 -32.16 10.00
CA ASP A 61 32.45 -32.09 8.57
C ASP A 61 31.25 -31.72 7.67
N ILE A 62 31.51 -30.93 6.63
CA ILE A 62 30.47 -30.31 5.76
C ILE A 62 30.61 -30.75 4.29
N LYS A 63 31.71 -31.42 3.91
CA LYS A 63 32.09 -31.57 2.48
C LYS A 63 31.89 -32.95 1.83
N ASN A 64 31.57 -34.00 2.57
CA ASN A 64 31.32 -35.34 2.00
C ASN A 64 29.88 -35.80 2.26
N LEU A 65 29.00 -35.65 1.26
CA LEU A 65 27.59 -36.06 1.32
C LEU A 65 27.36 -37.53 0.88
N HIS A 66 28.42 -38.29 0.64
CA HIS A 66 28.37 -39.68 0.16
C HIS A 66 29.43 -40.55 0.85
N ASP A 67 29.15 -40.95 2.09
CA ASP A 67 29.74 -42.14 2.70
C ASP A 67 28.65 -42.87 3.53
N PRO A 68 28.12 -44.03 3.07
CA PRO A 68 26.89 -44.62 3.61
C PRO A 68 27.06 -45.37 4.95
N ALA A 69 28.14 -45.13 5.70
CA ALA A 69 28.57 -46.01 6.79
C ALA A 69 28.21 -45.57 8.23
N ASN A 70 27.50 -44.45 8.47
CA ASN A 70 27.34 -43.94 9.85
C ASN A 70 26.05 -43.17 10.23
N ARG A 71 24.97 -43.21 9.44
CA ARG A 71 23.64 -42.77 9.90
C ARG A 71 22.54 -43.56 9.18
N PRO A 72 21.65 -44.29 9.88
CA PRO A 72 20.58 -45.03 9.23
C PRO A 72 19.57 -44.07 8.60
N THR A 73 19.16 -44.32 7.35
CA THR A 73 18.21 -43.46 6.65
C THR A 73 16.76 -43.77 7.02
N MET A 74 15.88 -42.79 6.84
CA MET A 74 14.44 -42.94 7.14
C MET A 74 13.73 -43.94 6.20
N GLU A 75 14.32 -44.21 5.02
CA GLU A 75 13.78 -45.14 4.01
C GLU A 75 14.17 -46.60 4.30
N GLU A 76 15.42 -46.86 4.71
CA GLU A 76 15.91 -48.21 5.10
C GLU A 76 15.14 -48.82 6.28
N LEU A 77 14.56 -47.98 7.15
CA LEU A 77 13.73 -48.41 8.27
C LEU A 77 12.30 -48.81 7.89
N LYS A 78 11.84 -48.55 6.66
CA LYS A 78 10.39 -48.54 6.34
C LYS A 78 9.90 -49.63 5.39
N MET A 79 10.61 -50.03 4.35
CA MET A 79 9.97 -50.78 3.24
C MET A 79 10.80 -51.89 2.58
N GLY A 80 10.21 -53.09 2.56
CA GLY A 80 10.61 -54.19 1.68
C GLY A 80 9.69 -54.31 0.45
N GLN A 81 10.18 -53.85 -0.71
CA GLN A 81 9.79 -54.19 -2.09
C GLN A 81 8.44 -53.70 -2.72
N LEU A 82 8.35 -53.86 -4.06
CA LEU A 82 7.70 -53.00 -5.08
C LEU A 82 6.44 -53.57 -5.80
N ALA A 83 5.57 -52.67 -6.33
CA ALA A 83 4.87 -52.67 -7.64
C ALA A 83 4.10 -51.31 -7.86
N GLY A 84 3.63 -50.86 -9.05
CA GLY A 84 3.89 -51.20 -10.47
C GLY A 84 2.78 -50.77 -11.47
N LEU A 85 3.12 -50.12 -12.61
CA LEU A 85 2.32 -49.88 -13.87
C LEU A 85 1.08 -48.90 -13.79
N ASP A 86 0.96 -47.80 -14.57
CA ASP A 86 0.54 -47.57 -16.01
C ASP A 86 -1.00 -47.58 -16.32
N ARG A 87 -1.65 -46.77 -17.20
CA ARG A 87 -1.27 -45.62 -18.11
C ARG A 87 -2.50 -44.88 -18.79
N THR A 88 -2.56 -43.52 -18.84
CA THR A 88 -3.21 -42.60 -19.88
C THR A 88 -4.75 -42.67 -20.24
N PRO A 89 -5.38 -41.78 -21.08
CA PRO A 89 -5.42 -40.28 -21.16
C PRO A 89 -6.81 -39.61 -21.57
N ALA A 90 -6.88 -38.26 -21.58
CA ALA A 90 -7.85 -37.34 -22.30
C ALA A 90 -9.36 -37.35 -21.86
N VAL A 91 -10.27 -36.38 -22.14
CA VAL A 91 -10.43 -35.29 -23.16
C VAL A 91 -11.09 -34.01 -22.53
N ASP A 92 -11.01 -32.86 -23.24
CA ASP A 92 -11.65 -31.55 -22.95
C ASP A 92 -13.20 -31.51 -22.92
N ASP A 93 -13.83 -30.49 -22.29
CA ASP A 93 -14.55 -29.44 -23.05
C ASP A 93 -15.09 -28.22 -22.24
N VAL A 94 -15.05 -27.08 -22.93
CA VAL A 94 -15.78 -25.78 -22.86
C VAL A 94 -16.84 -25.51 -21.77
N GLU A 95 -16.74 -24.35 -21.10
CA GLU A 95 -17.84 -23.36 -21.08
C GLU A 95 -17.39 -21.91 -20.78
N LYS A 96 -17.99 -20.94 -21.48
CA LYS A 96 -17.81 -19.49 -21.32
C LYS A 96 -19.16 -18.84 -21.61
N ASN A 97 -19.67 -17.99 -20.72
CA ASN A 97 -20.82 -17.13 -21.01
C ASN A 97 -20.68 -15.75 -20.36
N GLU A 98 -21.52 -14.85 -20.82
CA GLU A 98 -21.30 -13.40 -20.86
C GLU A 98 -22.01 -12.63 -19.71
N GLU A 99 -21.67 -11.35 -19.53
CA GLU A 99 -22.60 -10.22 -19.70
C GLU A 99 -22.03 -8.91 -19.07
N GLU A 100 -21.95 -7.82 -19.85
CA GLU A 100 -21.86 -6.46 -19.32
C GLU A 100 -23.02 -5.61 -19.86
N GLN A 101 -23.88 -5.11 -18.97
CA GLN A 101 -25.08 -4.38 -19.34
C GLN A 101 -24.82 -2.92 -19.77
N SER A 102 -25.58 -2.49 -20.78
CA SER A 102 -25.55 -1.15 -21.35
C SER A 102 -25.97 -0.03 -20.36
N LYS A 103 -25.47 1.20 -20.58
CA LYS A 103 -26.00 2.42 -19.93
C LYS A 103 -26.42 3.48 -20.95
N GLY A 104 -27.49 4.19 -20.63
CA GLY A 104 -28.28 4.99 -21.56
C GLY A 104 -27.60 6.22 -22.17
N LYS A 105 -28.25 6.75 -23.22
CA LYS A 105 -27.84 7.94 -23.97
C LYS A 105 -27.84 9.20 -23.11
N VAL A 106 -26.64 9.64 -22.72
CA VAL A 106 -26.35 11.06 -22.49
C VAL A 106 -25.76 11.62 -23.79
N VAL A 107 -26.21 12.79 -24.24
CA VAL A 107 -25.63 13.45 -25.42
C VAL A 107 -24.28 14.03 -25.03
N ARG A 108 -23.20 13.41 -25.53
CA ARG A 108 -21.81 13.81 -25.27
C ARG A 108 -21.24 14.67 -26.40
N PHE A 109 -20.27 15.53 -26.10
CA PHE A 109 -19.62 16.45 -27.05
C PHE A 109 -18.59 15.78 -27.96
N GLY A 110 -18.37 16.36 -29.15
CA GLY A 110 -17.28 16.00 -30.05
C GLY A 110 -15.93 16.61 -29.63
N TRP A 111 -14.84 16.19 -30.28
CA TRP A 111 -13.49 16.66 -29.95
C TRP A 111 -13.24 18.14 -30.32
N ILE A 112 -13.93 18.67 -31.32
CA ILE A 112 -13.82 20.08 -31.75
C ILE A 112 -14.43 21.00 -30.69
N GLU A 113 -15.71 20.81 -30.39
CA GLU A 113 -16.49 21.61 -29.42
C GLU A 113 -16.03 21.41 -27.97
N GLY A 114 -15.76 20.16 -27.59
CA GLY A 114 -15.48 19.77 -26.20
C GLY A 114 -14.02 19.90 -25.76
N VAL A 115 -13.07 19.90 -26.70
CA VAL A 115 -11.62 19.99 -26.41
C VAL A 115 -10.97 21.15 -27.14
N PHE A 116 -10.93 21.13 -28.48
CA PHE A 116 -10.14 22.09 -29.27
C PHE A 116 -10.55 23.55 -29.00
N MET A 117 -11.83 23.87 -29.14
CA MET A 117 -12.35 25.24 -28.91
C MET A 117 -12.18 25.72 -27.46
N ARG A 118 -12.23 24.81 -26.48
CA ARG A 118 -12.01 25.13 -25.06
C ARG A 118 -10.55 25.34 -24.71
N CYS A 119 -9.65 24.56 -25.30
CA CYS A 119 -8.22 24.79 -25.19
C CYS A 119 -7.83 26.11 -25.87
N LEU A 120 -8.38 26.45 -27.04
CA LEU A 120 -8.15 27.76 -27.67
C LEU A 120 -8.58 28.92 -26.75
N LEU A 121 -9.83 28.91 -26.27
CA LEU A 121 -10.36 29.96 -25.37
C LEU A 121 -9.52 30.17 -24.11
N ASN A 122 -9.02 29.10 -23.49
CA ASN A 122 -8.24 29.18 -22.25
C ASN A 122 -6.73 29.39 -22.48
N ILE A 123 -6.23 29.29 -23.72
CA ILE A 123 -4.85 29.64 -24.08
C ILE A 123 -4.78 31.10 -24.53
N TRP A 124 -5.70 31.53 -25.41
CA TRP A 124 -5.88 32.93 -25.80
C TRP A 124 -6.53 33.77 -24.67
N GLY A 125 -5.80 33.90 -23.55
CA GLY A 125 -6.17 34.76 -22.43
C GLY A 125 -5.65 36.19 -22.57
N VAL A 126 -5.75 36.94 -21.47
CA VAL A 126 -5.34 38.36 -21.37
C VAL A 126 -3.93 38.66 -21.88
N MET A 127 -2.98 37.73 -21.68
CA MET A 127 -1.57 37.93 -22.04
C MET A 127 -1.35 38.10 -23.54
N LEU A 128 -2.26 37.62 -24.39
CA LEU A 128 -2.20 37.86 -25.83
C LEU A 128 -2.29 39.36 -26.14
N PHE A 129 -3.19 40.08 -25.48
CA PHE A 129 -3.43 41.51 -25.72
C PHE A 129 -2.52 42.41 -24.88
N LEU A 130 -2.43 42.16 -23.56
CA LEU A 130 -1.81 43.10 -22.63
C LEU A 130 -0.30 42.88 -22.39
N ARG A 131 0.28 41.77 -22.88
CA ARG A 131 1.68 41.40 -22.58
C ARG A 131 2.49 40.89 -23.75
N LEU A 132 1.89 40.50 -24.88
CA LEU A 132 2.68 40.03 -26.03
C LEU A 132 3.55 41.14 -26.63
N THR A 133 3.03 42.38 -26.68
CA THR A 133 3.79 43.58 -27.06
C THR A 133 4.98 43.79 -26.13
N TRP A 134 4.72 43.83 -24.82
CA TRP A 134 5.74 44.00 -23.78
C TRP A 134 6.85 42.94 -23.83
N VAL A 135 6.52 41.66 -24.04
CA VAL A 135 7.49 40.56 -24.18
C VAL A 135 8.43 40.78 -25.37
N VAL A 136 7.90 41.29 -26.49
CA VAL A 136 8.68 41.58 -27.70
C VAL A 136 9.44 42.90 -27.59
N GLY A 137 8.89 43.93 -26.94
CA GLY A 137 9.58 45.21 -26.71
C GLY A 137 10.80 45.06 -25.79
N GLN A 138 10.66 44.33 -24.69
CA GLN A 138 11.73 44.09 -23.71
C GLN A 138 12.74 43.05 -24.21
N GLY A 139 12.27 41.90 -24.72
CA GLY A 139 13.14 40.80 -25.15
C GLY A 139 13.68 40.92 -26.58
N GLY A 140 13.21 41.89 -27.36
CA GLY A 140 13.35 41.88 -28.82
C GLY A 140 12.66 40.66 -29.45
N LEU A 141 12.60 40.62 -30.78
CA LEU A 141 12.01 39.47 -31.47
C LEU A 141 12.73 38.15 -31.15
N ILE A 142 14.06 38.16 -31.06
CA ILE A 142 14.84 36.92 -30.89
C ILE A 142 14.60 36.28 -29.52
N GLN A 143 14.70 37.04 -28.42
CA GLN A 143 14.49 36.45 -27.09
C GLN A 143 12.99 36.30 -26.77
N GLY A 144 12.12 37.16 -27.31
CA GLY A 144 10.66 37.00 -27.25
C GLY A 144 10.20 35.68 -27.89
N LEU A 145 10.70 35.34 -29.09
CA LEU A 145 10.47 34.02 -29.69
C LEU A 145 11.06 32.88 -28.86
N GLY A 146 12.21 33.10 -28.20
CA GLY A 146 12.79 32.16 -27.24
C GLY A 146 11.88 31.86 -26.05
N VAL A 147 11.26 32.89 -25.46
CA VAL A 147 10.25 32.78 -24.38
C VAL A 147 9.03 31.98 -24.86
N ILE A 148 8.48 32.33 -26.03
CA ILE A 148 7.31 31.64 -26.61
C ILE A 148 7.63 30.17 -26.92
N ALA A 149 8.79 29.88 -27.50
CA ALA A 149 9.23 28.53 -27.84
C ALA A 149 9.48 27.67 -26.59
N LEU A 150 10.11 28.22 -25.54
CA LEU A 150 10.35 27.52 -24.28
C LEU A 150 9.02 27.17 -23.57
N GLY A 151 8.06 28.10 -23.56
CA GLY A 151 6.73 27.88 -22.98
C GLY A 151 5.98 26.75 -23.71
N ASN A 152 6.02 26.77 -25.05
CA ASN A 152 5.39 25.74 -25.86
C ASN A 152 6.10 24.38 -25.78
N LEU A 153 7.43 24.33 -25.59
CA LEU A 153 8.15 23.08 -25.35
C LEU A 153 7.66 22.39 -24.06
N VAL A 154 7.52 23.17 -22.97
CA VAL A 154 6.99 22.67 -21.69
C VAL A 154 5.57 22.13 -21.83
N THR A 155 4.69 22.85 -22.53
CA THR A 155 3.28 22.44 -22.67
C THR A 155 3.11 21.27 -23.61
N VAL A 156 3.81 21.22 -24.76
CA VAL A 156 3.80 20.08 -25.68
C VAL A 156 4.23 18.79 -24.96
N ILE A 157 5.36 18.79 -24.24
CA ILE A 157 5.83 17.61 -23.51
C ILE A 157 4.77 17.16 -22.47
N THR A 158 4.17 18.12 -21.77
CA THR A 158 3.13 17.84 -20.77
C THR A 158 1.85 17.30 -21.42
N THR A 159 1.48 17.77 -22.61
CA THR A 159 0.36 17.24 -23.39
C THR A 159 0.64 15.83 -23.93
N LEU A 160 1.88 15.48 -24.28
CA LEU A 160 2.25 14.10 -24.62
C LEU A 160 2.06 13.17 -23.40
N SER A 161 2.53 13.58 -22.21
CA SER A 161 2.31 12.85 -20.95
C SER A 161 0.82 12.73 -20.61
N MET A 162 0.05 13.82 -20.75
CA MET A 162 -1.40 13.82 -20.52
C MET A 162 -2.15 12.94 -21.52
N SER A 163 -1.70 12.89 -22.77
CA SER A 163 -2.26 12.01 -23.81
C SER A 163 -1.97 10.52 -23.53
N ALA A 164 -0.84 10.22 -22.89
CA ALA A 164 -0.56 8.88 -22.38
C ALA A 164 -1.53 8.51 -21.24
N VAL A 165 -1.76 9.40 -20.29
CA VAL A 165 -2.76 9.22 -19.22
C VAL A 165 -4.16 9.06 -19.80
N SER A 166 -4.55 9.87 -20.80
CA SER A 166 -5.90 9.82 -21.37
C SER A 166 -6.15 8.61 -22.26
N THR A 167 -5.10 7.89 -22.68
CA THR A 167 -5.19 6.65 -23.45
C THR A 167 -4.96 5.40 -22.60
N ASN A 168 -4.83 5.55 -21.27
CA ASN A 168 -4.63 4.45 -20.34
C ASN A 168 -5.96 3.91 -19.80
N GLY A 169 -6.53 2.93 -20.51
CA GLY A 169 -7.78 2.26 -20.12
C GLY A 169 -9.05 3.08 -20.43
N GLN A 170 -10.19 2.67 -19.86
CA GLN A 170 -11.47 3.37 -20.04
C GLN A 170 -11.63 4.52 -19.06
N ILE A 171 -11.61 5.76 -19.56
CA ILE A 171 -11.95 6.94 -18.75
C ILE A 171 -13.47 6.98 -18.54
N ARG A 172 -13.90 6.71 -17.30
CA ARG A 172 -15.26 7.05 -16.84
C ARG A 172 -15.33 8.53 -16.46
N GLY A 173 -16.53 9.10 -16.50
CA GLY A 173 -16.70 10.55 -16.31
C GLY A 173 -16.31 11.05 -14.91
N GLY A 174 -15.37 11.99 -14.86
CA GLY A 174 -14.88 12.59 -13.61
C GLY A 174 -13.86 13.73 -13.75
N GLY A 175 -13.61 14.23 -14.97
CA GLY A 175 -12.66 15.32 -15.23
C GLY A 175 -11.18 14.89 -15.19
N ILE A 176 -10.28 15.87 -15.17
CA ILE A 176 -8.83 15.64 -15.22
C ILE A 176 -8.31 14.90 -13.98
N TYR A 177 -8.80 15.26 -12.79
CA TYR A 177 -8.35 14.66 -11.54
C TYR A 177 -8.67 13.16 -11.49
N TYR A 178 -9.89 12.76 -11.86
CA TYR A 178 -10.28 11.35 -11.89
C TYR A 178 -9.42 10.53 -12.86
N MET A 179 -9.10 11.10 -14.02
CA MET A 179 -8.24 10.47 -15.03
C MET A 179 -6.81 10.22 -14.50
N ILE A 180 -6.24 11.23 -13.83
CA ILE A 180 -4.90 11.19 -13.21
C ILE A 180 -4.89 10.21 -12.03
N SER A 181 -5.81 10.34 -11.06
CA SER A 181 -5.81 9.52 -9.85
C SER A 181 -6.07 8.04 -10.11
N ARG A 182 -6.92 7.70 -11.11
CA ARG A 182 -7.18 6.32 -11.54
C ARG A 182 -6.00 5.67 -12.27
N SER A 183 -5.21 6.45 -13.01
CA SER A 183 -4.09 5.91 -13.80
C SER A 183 -2.76 5.87 -13.06
N LEU A 184 -2.52 6.80 -12.13
CA LEU A 184 -1.20 7.02 -11.52
C LEU A 184 -1.16 6.69 -10.02
N GLY A 185 -2.33 6.59 -9.38
CA GLY A 185 -2.51 6.31 -7.96
C GLY A 185 -2.94 7.53 -7.14
N PRO A 186 -3.46 7.31 -5.91
CA PRO A 186 -3.97 8.37 -5.04
C PRO A 186 -2.89 9.35 -4.57
N GLU A 187 -1.62 8.93 -4.44
CA GLU A 187 -0.53 9.78 -3.97
C GLU A 187 -0.22 10.92 -4.94
N PHE A 188 -0.07 10.60 -6.24
CA PHE A 188 0.15 11.61 -7.28
C PHE A 188 -1.13 12.37 -7.62
N GLY A 189 -2.26 11.67 -7.77
CA GLY A 189 -3.54 12.30 -8.09
C GLY A 189 -3.98 13.31 -7.02
N GLY A 190 -3.83 12.96 -5.74
CA GLY A 190 -4.21 13.83 -4.63
C GLY A 190 -3.37 15.11 -4.50
N ALA A 191 -2.07 15.05 -4.81
CA ALA A 191 -1.21 16.23 -4.84
C ALA A 191 -1.51 17.12 -6.07
N ILE A 192 -1.60 16.53 -7.26
CA ILE A 192 -1.90 17.24 -8.52
C ILE A 192 -3.28 17.91 -8.47
N GLY A 193 -4.29 17.26 -7.88
CA GLY A 193 -5.64 17.82 -7.74
C GLY A 193 -5.71 19.09 -6.88
N ILE A 194 -4.96 19.14 -5.77
CA ILE A 194 -4.86 20.36 -4.95
C ILE A 194 -4.13 21.46 -5.72
N MET A 195 -3.00 21.15 -6.36
CA MET A 195 -2.22 22.11 -7.12
C MET A 195 -3.04 22.75 -8.26
N PHE A 196 -3.82 21.96 -9.01
CA PHE A 196 -4.72 22.52 -10.02
C PHE A 196 -5.90 23.31 -9.45
N THR A 197 -6.40 22.97 -8.26
CA THR A 197 -7.44 23.77 -7.60
C THR A 197 -6.90 25.16 -7.25
N LEU A 198 -5.70 25.23 -6.66
CA LEU A 198 -5.02 26.48 -6.33
C LEU A 198 -4.67 27.29 -7.58
N ALA A 199 -4.01 26.67 -8.57
CA ALA A 199 -3.64 27.33 -9.83
C ALA A 199 -4.85 27.95 -10.52
N ASN A 200 -5.94 27.19 -10.72
CA ASN A 200 -7.15 27.72 -11.36
C ASN A 200 -7.83 28.81 -10.52
N SER A 201 -7.72 28.79 -9.18
CA SER A 201 -8.24 29.88 -8.32
C SER A 201 -7.46 31.19 -8.52
N ILE A 202 -6.13 31.10 -8.64
CA ILE A 202 -5.26 32.26 -8.92
C ILE A 202 -5.49 32.74 -10.37
N ALA A 203 -5.73 31.83 -11.32
CA ALA A 203 -6.06 32.18 -12.71
C ALA A 203 -7.32 33.05 -12.81
N VAL A 204 -8.39 32.74 -12.05
CA VAL A 204 -9.60 33.58 -11.99
C VAL A 204 -9.25 35.02 -11.61
N SER A 205 -8.41 35.23 -10.59
CA SER A 205 -7.98 36.59 -10.22
C SER A 205 -7.14 37.28 -11.30
N MET A 206 -6.23 36.55 -11.96
CA MET A 206 -5.40 37.11 -13.03
C MET A 206 -6.25 37.62 -14.20
N TYR A 207 -7.22 36.83 -14.65
CA TYR A 207 -8.10 37.21 -15.74
C TYR A 207 -9.01 38.40 -15.38
N ILE A 208 -9.46 38.49 -14.13
CA ILE A 208 -10.30 39.61 -13.67
C ILE A 208 -9.47 40.89 -13.51
N ILE A 209 -8.24 40.83 -12.98
CA ILE A 209 -7.32 41.99 -12.95
C ILE A 209 -7.08 42.50 -14.38
N GLY A 210 -6.84 41.58 -15.32
CA GLY A 210 -6.71 41.90 -16.74
C GLY A 210 -7.93 42.58 -17.36
N PHE A 211 -9.13 42.08 -17.06
CA PHE A 211 -10.38 42.72 -17.44
C PHE A 211 -10.49 44.15 -16.88
N CYS A 212 -10.17 44.34 -15.61
CA CYS A 212 -10.25 45.66 -14.95
C CYS A 212 -9.24 46.66 -15.51
N GLN A 213 -8.00 46.24 -15.79
CA GLN A 213 -7.00 47.09 -16.44
C GLN A 213 -7.48 47.55 -17.83
N SER A 214 -7.97 46.61 -18.64
CA SER A 214 -8.49 46.91 -19.98
C SER A 214 -9.74 47.79 -19.97
N LEU A 215 -10.64 47.60 -18.99
CA LEU A 215 -11.84 48.43 -18.81
C LEU A 215 -11.49 49.85 -18.37
N LEU A 216 -10.56 50.01 -17.41
CA LEU A 216 -10.12 51.31 -16.93
C LEU A 216 -9.43 52.11 -18.04
N ASP A 217 -8.63 51.45 -18.88
CA ASP A 217 -7.95 52.12 -19.99
C ASP A 217 -8.92 52.62 -21.05
N MET A 218 -9.89 51.78 -21.46
CA MET A 218 -10.99 52.18 -22.35
C MET A 218 -11.78 53.39 -21.79
N CYS A 219 -11.99 53.46 -20.47
CA CYS A 219 -12.64 54.61 -19.82
C CYS A 219 -11.79 55.89 -19.85
N LYS A 220 -10.47 55.78 -19.68
CA LYS A 220 -9.54 56.92 -19.82
C LYS A 220 -9.50 57.43 -21.26
N GLN A 221 -9.37 56.52 -22.22
CA GLN A 221 -9.13 56.85 -23.63
C GLN A 221 -10.38 57.39 -24.36
N TYR A 222 -11.58 56.87 -24.09
CA TYR A 222 -12.79 57.23 -24.84
C TYR A 222 -13.84 58.01 -24.06
N PHE A 223 -13.78 58.04 -22.73
CA PHE A 223 -14.75 58.73 -21.89
C PHE A 223 -14.12 59.86 -21.05
N GLU A 224 -12.83 60.15 -21.26
CA GLU A 224 -12.03 61.18 -20.56
C GLU A 224 -12.10 61.07 -19.02
N LEU A 225 -12.43 59.87 -18.50
CA LEU A 225 -12.58 59.58 -17.08
C LEU A 225 -11.27 59.00 -16.53
N GLU A 226 -10.40 59.90 -16.06
CA GLU A 226 -9.11 59.55 -15.45
C GLU A 226 -9.26 58.64 -14.21
N HIS A 227 -10.39 58.77 -13.50
CA HIS A 227 -10.78 57.98 -12.33
C HIS A 227 -12.25 57.57 -12.46
N LEU A 228 -12.57 56.32 -12.10
CA LEU A 228 -13.92 55.77 -12.24
C LEU A 228 -14.70 55.84 -10.92
N ILE A 229 -14.02 55.65 -9.78
CA ILE A 229 -14.65 55.74 -8.44
C ILE A 229 -13.74 56.47 -7.42
N PHE A 230 -12.43 56.20 -7.39
CA PHE A 230 -11.48 56.82 -6.46
C PHE A 230 -10.22 57.36 -7.17
N SER A 231 -9.52 58.29 -6.50
CA SER A 231 -8.32 58.99 -7.02
C SER A 231 -7.05 58.12 -7.17
N ASP A 232 -7.18 56.80 -7.21
CA ASP A 232 -6.06 55.85 -7.34
C ASP A 232 -6.50 54.66 -8.22
N THR A 233 -5.79 54.48 -9.34
CA THR A 233 -6.04 53.40 -10.32
C THR A 233 -5.94 52.02 -9.66
N THR A 234 -5.08 51.82 -8.66
CA THR A 234 -4.93 50.53 -7.97
C THR A 234 -6.18 50.17 -7.16
N ASN A 235 -6.85 51.15 -6.54
CA ASN A 235 -8.07 50.91 -5.77
C ASN A 235 -9.30 50.71 -6.66
N ASP A 236 -9.35 51.39 -7.81
CA ASP A 236 -10.38 51.14 -8.83
C ASP A 236 -10.29 49.68 -9.35
N VAL A 237 -9.08 49.15 -9.63
CA VAL A 237 -8.89 47.73 -9.99
C VAL A 237 -9.42 46.78 -8.90
N ARG A 238 -9.17 47.08 -7.60
CA ARG A 238 -9.65 46.25 -6.48
C ARG A 238 -11.18 46.20 -6.41
N ILE A 239 -11.85 47.35 -6.54
CA ILE A 239 -13.30 47.47 -6.40
C ILE A 239 -14.02 46.87 -7.61
N ILE A 240 -13.60 47.25 -8.83
CA ILE A 240 -14.18 46.74 -10.08
C ILE A 240 -13.93 45.23 -10.19
N GLY A 241 -12.75 44.75 -9.76
CA GLY A 241 -12.40 43.33 -9.72
C GLY A 241 -13.28 42.54 -8.76
N ALA A 242 -13.54 43.08 -7.56
CA ALA A 242 -14.46 42.47 -6.60
C ALA A 242 -15.90 42.37 -7.14
N ILE A 243 -16.43 43.44 -7.76
CA ILE A 243 -17.76 43.44 -8.39
C ILE A 243 -17.82 42.43 -9.53
N SER A 244 -16.80 42.41 -10.39
CA SER A 244 -16.69 41.49 -11.53
C SER A 244 -16.62 40.03 -11.08
N LEU A 245 -15.87 39.72 -10.01
CA LEU A 245 -15.81 38.37 -9.44
C LEU A 245 -17.17 37.92 -8.88
N VAL A 246 -17.94 38.80 -8.25
CA VAL A 246 -19.31 38.50 -7.78
C VAL A 246 -20.24 38.22 -8.97
N ALA A 247 -20.16 39.00 -10.05
CA ALA A 247 -20.95 38.77 -11.26
C ALA A 247 -20.58 37.43 -11.95
N VAL A 248 -19.29 37.13 -12.07
CA VAL A 248 -18.79 35.86 -12.64
C VAL A 248 -19.19 34.66 -11.76
N LEU A 249 -19.20 34.79 -10.43
CA LEU A 249 -19.72 33.78 -9.51
C LEU A 249 -21.23 33.56 -9.68
N ALA A 250 -22.02 34.63 -9.83
CA ALA A 250 -23.46 34.50 -10.08
C ALA A 250 -23.74 33.74 -11.39
N LEU A 251 -23.02 34.07 -12.47
CA LEU A 251 -23.11 33.37 -13.75
C LEU A 251 -22.71 31.88 -13.64
N ALA A 252 -21.67 31.56 -12.86
CA ALA A 252 -21.22 30.17 -12.66
C ALA A 252 -22.26 29.30 -11.91
N ILE A 253 -23.10 29.90 -11.06
CA ILE A 253 -24.14 29.20 -10.30
C ILE A 253 -25.39 28.90 -11.14
N VAL A 254 -25.70 29.69 -12.18
CA VAL A 254 -26.90 29.53 -13.02
C VAL A 254 -26.89 28.22 -13.84
N GLY A 255 -25.72 27.69 -14.18
CA GLY A 255 -25.57 26.32 -14.72
C GLY A 255 -24.66 26.21 -15.94
N MET A 256 -24.00 25.05 -16.08
CA MET A 256 -22.95 24.85 -17.08
C MET A 256 -23.45 24.94 -18.54
N GLU A 257 -24.68 24.51 -18.83
CA GLU A 257 -25.22 24.53 -20.20
C GLU A 257 -25.37 25.94 -20.80
N TRP A 258 -25.55 26.96 -19.95
CA TRP A 258 -25.55 28.35 -20.40
C TRP A 258 -24.13 28.87 -20.61
N VAL A 259 -23.22 28.56 -19.69
CA VAL A 259 -21.79 28.88 -19.79
C VAL A 259 -21.18 28.35 -21.10
N THR A 260 -21.50 27.12 -21.51
CA THR A 260 -20.98 26.54 -22.75
C THR A 260 -21.42 27.29 -24.01
N ARG A 261 -22.66 27.81 -24.05
CA ARG A 261 -23.19 28.60 -25.18
C ARG A 261 -22.58 30.00 -25.21
N VAL A 262 -22.48 30.67 -24.06
CA VAL A 262 -21.86 32.00 -23.96
C VAL A 262 -20.40 31.97 -24.41
N GLN A 263 -19.63 30.95 -23.99
CA GLN A 263 -18.22 30.80 -24.40
C GLN A 263 -18.04 30.67 -25.92
N MET A 264 -18.98 30.06 -26.64
CA MET A 264 -18.93 29.99 -28.11
C MET A 264 -19.12 31.36 -28.76
N ILE A 265 -19.99 32.23 -28.23
CA ILE A 265 -20.18 33.60 -28.70
C ILE A 265 -18.90 34.43 -28.46
N LEU A 266 -18.32 34.30 -27.26
CA LEU A 266 -17.07 34.98 -26.91
C LEU A 266 -15.88 34.54 -27.78
N LEU A 267 -15.84 33.27 -28.22
CA LEU A 267 -14.82 32.79 -29.17
C LEU A 267 -14.90 33.52 -30.53
N PHE A 268 -16.10 33.72 -31.08
CA PHE A 268 -16.24 34.44 -32.36
C PHE A 268 -15.83 35.91 -32.24
N LEU A 269 -16.15 36.57 -31.12
CA LEU A 269 -15.72 37.94 -30.83
C LEU A 269 -14.19 38.04 -30.72
N LEU A 270 -13.55 37.09 -30.04
CA LEU A 270 -12.09 36.97 -29.90
C LEU A 270 -11.36 36.67 -31.23
N ILE A 271 -11.98 35.90 -32.12
CA ILE A 271 -11.43 35.69 -33.48
C ILE A 271 -11.59 36.96 -34.31
N GLY A 272 -12.71 37.68 -34.17
CA GLY A 272 -12.95 38.97 -34.83
C GLY A 272 -11.89 40.01 -34.46
N SER A 273 -11.57 40.18 -33.18
CA SER A 273 -10.54 41.11 -32.72
C SER A 273 -9.12 40.75 -33.22
N GLN A 274 -8.82 39.46 -33.35
CA GLN A 274 -7.55 39.00 -33.92
C GLN A 274 -7.42 39.31 -35.42
N ILE A 275 -8.52 39.22 -36.17
CA ILE A 275 -8.55 39.62 -37.58
C ILE A 275 -8.40 41.15 -37.70
N ASP A 276 -9.06 41.92 -36.84
CA ASP A 276 -8.98 43.39 -36.82
C ASP A 276 -7.55 43.90 -36.55
N PHE A 277 -6.84 43.29 -35.59
CA PHE A 277 -5.41 43.56 -35.36
C PHE A 277 -4.54 43.31 -36.60
N VAL A 278 -4.74 42.17 -37.29
CA VAL A 278 -3.96 41.84 -38.49
C VAL A 278 -4.27 42.81 -39.64
N VAL A 279 -5.53 43.18 -39.83
CA VAL A 279 -5.94 44.15 -40.87
C VAL A 279 -5.40 45.55 -40.55
N GLY A 280 -5.52 46.01 -39.30
CA GLY A 280 -5.02 47.30 -38.85
C GLY A 280 -3.52 47.49 -39.06
N SER A 281 -2.73 46.42 -38.89
CA SER A 281 -1.27 46.48 -39.12
C SER A 281 -0.85 46.97 -40.52
N PHE A 282 -1.73 46.85 -41.52
CA PHE A 282 -1.50 47.33 -42.89
C PHE A 282 -1.97 48.78 -43.15
N LEU A 283 -2.59 49.44 -42.17
CA LEU A 283 -3.28 50.73 -42.30
C LEU A 283 -2.75 51.78 -41.28
N PRO A 284 -1.46 52.16 -41.33
CA PRO A 284 -0.89 53.14 -40.40
C PRO A 284 -1.49 54.54 -40.59
N THR A 285 -1.84 55.19 -39.48
CA THR A 285 -2.27 56.60 -39.46
C THR A 285 -1.12 57.53 -39.07
N LYS A 286 -1.27 58.84 -39.30
CA LYS A 286 -0.25 59.83 -38.89
C LYS A 286 -0.34 60.22 -37.42
N GLU A 287 -1.48 59.99 -36.78
CA GLU A 287 -1.73 60.35 -35.38
C GLU A 287 -1.19 59.26 -34.45
N ASP A 288 -1.35 57.98 -34.82
CA ASP A 288 -0.79 56.84 -34.07
C ASP A 288 0.74 56.73 -34.17
N ALA A 289 1.36 57.42 -35.13
CA ALA A 289 2.79 57.40 -35.34
C ALA A 289 3.60 58.06 -34.20
N ALA A 290 3.05 59.09 -33.54
CA ALA A 290 3.67 59.69 -32.35
C ALA A 290 3.65 58.75 -31.12
N TYR A 291 2.71 57.80 -31.10
CA TYR A 291 2.63 56.71 -30.11
C TYR A 291 3.47 55.48 -30.50
N GLY A 292 4.16 55.55 -31.65
CA GLY A 292 5.15 54.58 -32.11
C GLY A 292 4.71 53.67 -33.25
N PHE A 293 3.46 53.73 -33.72
CA PHE A 293 2.96 52.89 -34.82
C PHE A 293 3.22 53.57 -36.18
N VAL A 294 4.31 53.16 -36.85
CA VAL A 294 4.77 53.76 -38.12
C VAL A 294 4.50 52.89 -39.35
N GLY A 295 3.91 51.70 -39.16
CA GLY A 295 3.67 50.72 -40.21
C GLY A 295 4.92 49.91 -40.58
N TYR A 296 4.75 48.94 -41.50
CA TYR A 296 5.81 47.98 -41.84
C TYR A 296 7.09 48.64 -42.38
N ASN A 297 8.15 48.66 -41.57
CA ASN A 297 9.45 49.22 -41.93
C ASN A 297 10.60 48.23 -41.66
N GLY A 298 11.45 48.03 -42.68
CA GLY A 298 12.59 47.11 -42.62
C GLY A 298 13.73 47.56 -41.70
N THR A 299 13.92 48.87 -41.47
CA THR A 299 14.94 49.33 -40.50
C THR A 299 14.48 49.08 -39.08
N LEU A 300 13.24 49.48 -38.77
CA LEU A 300 12.57 49.22 -37.50
C LEU A 300 12.58 47.74 -37.11
N PHE A 301 12.29 46.85 -38.08
CA PHE A 301 12.34 45.42 -37.86
C PHE A 301 13.72 44.93 -37.41
N VAL A 302 14.80 45.53 -37.93
CA VAL A 302 16.19 45.18 -37.55
C VAL A 302 16.54 45.75 -36.17
N ASP A 303 16.14 46.98 -35.88
CA ASP A 303 16.37 47.64 -34.59
C ASP A 303 15.68 46.86 -33.44
N ASN A 304 14.48 46.33 -33.68
CA ASN A 304 13.69 45.55 -32.73
C ASN A 304 14.11 44.05 -32.62
N LEU A 305 15.18 43.60 -33.28
CA LEU A 305 15.66 42.20 -33.15
C LEU A 305 16.34 41.94 -31.79
N SER A 306 17.07 42.93 -31.27
CA SER A 306 17.84 42.84 -30.04
C SER A 306 17.01 43.10 -28.78
N PRO A 307 17.33 42.44 -27.64
CA PRO A 307 16.68 42.73 -26.37
C PRO A 307 17.07 44.12 -25.85
N THR A 308 16.09 44.81 -25.27
CA THR A 308 16.26 46.10 -24.61
C THR A 308 15.56 46.02 -23.25
N TYR A 309 16.22 45.36 -22.28
CA TYR A 309 15.66 45.19 -20.94
C TYR A 309 15.81 46.46 -20.11
N HIS A 310 14.70 47.13 -19.81
CA HIS A 310 14.66 48.35 -19.00
C HIS A 310 13.36 48.42 -18.17
N ASP A 311 13.44 49.03 -16.98
CA ASP A 311 12.25 49.44 -16.23
C ASP A 311 12.48 50.87 -15.73
N TYR A 312 11.61 51.79 -16.13
CA TYR A 312 11.67 53.19 -15.72
C TYR A 312 11.03 53.42 -14.34
N LYS A 313 10.26 52.45 -13.81
CA LYS A 313 9.60 52.51 -12.50
C LYS A 313 10.44 51.93 -11.37
N ASP A 314 11.20 50.85 -11.64
CA ASP A 314 12.28 50.36 -10.76
C ASP A 314 13.59 50.15 -11.55
N PRO A 315 14.37 51.23 -11.79
CA PRO A 315 15.66 51.13 -12.47
C PRO A 315 16.72 50.34 -11.68
N GLY A 316 16.43 49.94 -10.43
CA GLY A 316 17.31 49.06 -9.65
C GLY A 316 17.20 47.59 -10.01
N ASN A 317 16.07 47.14 -10.59
CA ASN A 317 15.80 45.73 -10.88
C ASN A 317 15.12 45.56 -12.27
N PRO A 318 15.83 45.82 -13.39
CA PRO A 318 15.26 45.64 -14.73
C PRO A 318 14.83 44.17 -14.96
N PRO A 319 13.77 43.94 -15.77
CA PRO A 319 13.30 42.60 -16.08
C PRO A 319 14.38 41.76 -16.77
N SER A 320 14.38 40.46 -16.46
CA SER A 320 15.28 39.48 -17.06
C SER A 320 14.50 38.51 -17.95
N PHE A 321 15.22 37.76 -18.79
CA PHE A 321 14.62 36.71 -19.64
C PHE A 321 13.64 35.79 -18.88
N PHE A 322 14.01 35.36 -17.66
CA PHE A 322 13.18 34.44 -16.87
C PHE A 322 12.03 35.12 -16.11
N SER A 323 12.12 36.42 -15.79
CA SER A 323 10.96 37.15 -15.25
C SER A 323 9.95 37.49 -16.36
N VAL A 324 10.40 37.87 -17.55
CA VAL A 324 9.54 38.03 -18.74
C VAL A 324 8.88 36.69 -19.11
N PHE A 325 9.63 35.59 -19.08
CA PHE A 325 9.06 34.25 -19.21
C PHE A 325 8.00 33.96 -18.15
N GLY A 326 8.26 34.29 -16.88
CA GLY A 326 7.33 34.04 -15.77
C GLY A 326 6.00 34.79 -15.90
N VAL A 327 6.05 36.03 -16.42
CA VAL A 327 4.87 36.83 -16.76
C VAL A 327 4.14 36.30 -18.00
N PHE A 328 4.86 35.83 -19.02
CA PHE A 328 4.24 35.30 -20.25
C PHE A 328 3.65 33.89 -20.09
N PHE A 329 4.25 33.04 -19.25
CA PHE A 329 3.92 31.61 -19.19
C PHE A 329 2.43 31.26 -19.01
N PRO A 330 1.57 32.03 -18.30
CA PRO A 330 0.14 31.71 -18.23
C PRO A 330 -0.55 31.68 -19.59
N ALA A 331 -0.03 32.43 -20.58
CA ALA A 331 -0.49 32.44 -21.97
C ALA A 331 -0.44 31.07 -22.67
N VAL A 332 0.27 30.08 -22.11
CA VAL A 332 0.31 28.71 -22.65
C VAL A 332 -0.34 27.67 -21.74
N THR A 333 -0.83 28.03 -20.55
CA THR A 333 -1.28 27.07 -19.52
C THR A 333 -2.66 26.42 -19.76
N GLY A 334 -3.45 26.93 -20.71
CA GLY A 334 -4.83 26.50 -20.96
C GLY A 334 -5.03 25.04 -21.42
N ILE A 335 -3.96 24.27 -21.61
CA ILE A 335 -3.97 22.89 -22.15
C ILE A 335 -4.85 21.89 -21.38
N VAL A 336 -5.13 22.15 -20.10
CA VAL A 336 -5.95 21.28 -19.24
C VAL A 336 -7.46 21.45 -19.46
N ALA A 337 -7.87 22.50 -20.17
CA ALA A 337 -9.28 22.89 -20.31
C ALA A 337 -10.17 21.76 -20.87
N GLY A 338 -9.76 21.15 -21.99
CA GLY A 338 -10.51 20.03 -22.58
C GLY A 338 -10.48 18.74 -21.76
N ALA A 339 -9.45 18.53 -20.92
CA ALA A 339 -9.38 17.38 -20.03
C ALA A 339 -10.30 17.51 -18.80
N ASN A 340 -10.65 18.74 -18.40
CA ASN A 340 -11.62 18.98 -17.31
C ASN A 340 -13.03 18.47 -17.65
N LEU A 341 -13.41 18.44 -18.92
CA LEU A 341 -14.69 17.92 -19.42
C LEU A 341 -14.63 16.44 -19.87
N SER A 342 -13.63 15.67 -19.43
CA SER A 342 -13.43 14.27 -19.89
C SER A 342 -14.64 13.34 -19.74
N GLY A 343 -15.58 13.64 -18.83
CA GLY A 343 -16.83 12.88 -18.67
C GLY A 343 -17.94 13.23 -19.66
N ASP A 344 -17.86 14.40 -20.28
CA ASP A 344 -18.87 14.93 -21.18
C ASP A 344 -18.49 14.70 -22.67
N LEU A 345 -17.32 14.14 -22.95
CA LEU A 345 -16.81 13.82 -24.29
C LEU A 345 -17.29 12.43 -24.77
N LYS A 346 -17.64 12.31 -26.06
CA LYS A 346 -18.05 11.02 -26.68
C LYS A 346 -17.00 9.93 -26.46
N ASP A 347 -15.76 10.25 -26.81
CA ASP A 347 -14.56 9.43 -26.62
C ASP A 347 -13.42 10.35 -26.13
N PRO A 348 -13.13 10.40 -24.81
CA PRO A 348 -12.07 11.25 -24.28
C PRO A 348 -10.66 10.77 -24.67
N GLY A 349 -10.46 9.48 -24.94
CA GLY A 349 -9.15 8.90 -25.27
C GLY A 349 -8.64 9.37 -26.63
N VAL A 350 -9.53 9.53 -27.60
CA VAL A 350 -9.21 10.09 -28.92
C VAL A 350 -9.37 11.62 -28.98
N ALA A 351 -10.35 12.19 -28.26
CA ALA A 351 -10.65 13.61 -28.32
C ALA A 351 -9.56 14.50 -27.67
N ILE A 352 -9.07 14.12 -26.49
CA ILE A 352 -8.15 14.95 -25.71
C ILE A 352 -6.81 15.14 -26.43
N PRO A 353 -6.11 14.08 -26.92
CA PRO A 353 -4.84 14.25 -27.62
C PRO A 353 -4.98 15.09 -28.89
N LYS A 354 -6.02 14.85 -29.70
CA LYS A 354 -6.25 15.58 -30.96
C LYS A 354 -6.57 17.05 -30.72
N GLY A 355 -7.52 17.34 -29.84
CA GLY A 355 -7.97 18.71 -29.59
C GLY A 355 -6.91 19.57 -28.91
N THR A 356 -6.19 19.02 -27.92
CA THR A 356 -5.18 19.79 -27.17
C THR A 356 -3.92 20.04 -28.00
N LEU A 357 -3.39 19.04 -28.72
CA LEU A 357 -2.21 19.26 -29.57
C LEU A 357 -2.49 20.23 -30.72
N LEU A 358 -3.67 20.15 -31.36
CA LEU A 358 -4.04 21.09 -32.41
C LEU A 358 -4.21 22.52 -31.87
N ALA A 359 -4.80 22.68 -30.67
CA ALA A 359 -4.93 23.99 -30.03
C ALA A 359 -3.56 24.62 -29.77
N ILE A 360 -2.61 23.87 -29.21
CA ILE A 360 -1.24 24.35 -28.96
C ILE A 360 -0.54 24.79 -30.26
N ILE A 361 -0.65 23.99 -31.34
CA ILE A 361 -0.05 24.33 -32.63
C ILE A 361 -0.65 25.63 -33.19
N VAL A 362 -1.98 25.78 -33.16
CA VAL A 362 -2.67 26.99 -33.63
C VAL A 362 -2.25 28.21 -32.81
N THR A 363 -2.27 28.11 -31.48
CA THR A 363 -1.90 29.23 -30.60
C THR A 363 -0.42 29.61 -30.70
N PHE A 364 0.48 28.63 -30.87
CA PHE A 364 1.90 28.88 -31.08
C PHE A 364 2.15 29.67 -32.37
N ILE A 365 1.48 29.30 -33.47
CA ILE A 365 1.55 30.03 -34.74
C ILE A 365 1.02 31.46 -34.57
N THR A 366 -0.10 31.68 -33.85
CA THR A 366 -0.60 33.04 -33.59
C THR A 366 0.37 33.89 -32.76
N TYR A 367 0.98 33.34 -31.71
CA TYR A 367 1.93 34.10 -30.88
C TYR A 367 3.20 34.49 -31.64
N ILE A 368 3.75 33.59 -32.47
CA ILE A 368 4.88 33.91 -33.34
C ILE A 368 4.47 34.99 -34.36
N GLY A 369 3.35 34.81 -35.06
CA GLY A 369 2.87 35.74 -36.08
C GLY A 369 2.68 37.15 -35.54
N TYR A 370 1.95 37.30 -34.43
CA TYR A 370 1.71 38.61 -33.84
C TYR A 370 2.99 39.26 -33.30
N GLY A 371 3.90 38.48 -32.70
CA GLY A 371 5.22 38.99 -32.29
C GLY A 371 6.04 39.52 -33.47
N THR A 372 6.05 38.81 -34.61
CA THR A 372 6.73 39.29 -35.83
C THR A 372 6.07 40.53 -36.44
N ILE A 373 4.74 40.67 -36.35
CA ILE A 373 4.01 41.86 -36.81
C ILE A 373 4.40 43.06 -35.95
N ILE A 374 4.29 42.96 -34.62
CA ILE A 374 4.61 44.04 -33.67
C ILE A 374 6.04 44.57 -33.92
N THR A 375 7.01 43.65 -34.05
CA THR A 375 8.42 43.96 -34.35
C THR A 375 8.59 44.81 -35.61
N GLY A 376 7.78 44.58 -36.64
CA GLY A 376 7.89 45.27 -37.93
C GLY A 376 7.15 46.59 -38.04
N VAL A 377 6.21 46.90 -37.12
CA VAL A 377 5.30 48.04 -37.25
C VAL A 377 5.35 49.08 -36.13
N MET A 378 5.92 48.74 -34.96
CA MET A 378 5.93 49.61 -33.78
C MET A 378 7.32 49.79 -33.17
N HIS A 379 7.65 51.02 -32.75
CA HIS A 379 8.86 51.29 -31.95
C HIS A 379 8.79 50.68 -30.54
N THR A 380 9.95 50.35 -29.96
CA THR A 380 10.09 49.91 -28.56
C THR A 380 9.67 50.99 -27.57
N GLU A 381 10.08 52.23 -27.83
CA GLU A 381 9.79 53.41 -27.02
C GLU A 381 9.14 54.50 -27.89
N ALA A 382 8.17 55.23 -27.34
CA ALA A 382 7.55 56.38 -27.98
C ALA A 382 7.03 57.39 -26.94
N SER A 383 7.28 58.68 -27.14
CA SER A 383 6.87 59.71 -26.17
C SER A 383 5.40 60.13 -26.25
N GLY A 384 4.71 59.84 -27.35
CA GLY A 384 3.32 60.25 -27.58
C GLY A 384 3.13 61.74 -27.91
N ASN A 385 4.21 62.54 -27.88
CA ASN A 385 4.16 63.96 -28.19
C ASN A 385 4.31 64.20 -29.70
N GLN A 386 3.21 64.60 -30.36
CA GLN A 386 3.18 64.91 -31.79
C GLN A 386 4.27 65.91 -32.23
N THR A 387 4.59 66.90 -31.39
CA THR A 387 5.62 67.91 -31.72
C THR A 387 7.04 67.34 -31.68
N GLU A 388 7.32 66.37 -30.80
CA GLU A 388 8.61 65.66 -30.78
C GLU A 388 8.74 64.74 -32.00
N TYR A 389 7.67 64.06 -32.38
CA TYR A 389 7.64 63.22 -33.58
C TYR A 389 7.88 64.03 -34.87
N GLU A 390 7.24 65.18 -35.02
CA GLU A 390 7.46 66.08 -36.15
C GLU A 390 8.87 66.68 -36.15
N ASN A 391 9.40 67.10 -35.00
CA ASN A 391 10.79 67.57 -34.88
C ASN A 391 11.82 66.48 -35.22
N TRP A 392 11.53 65.21 -34.89
CA TRP A 392 12.37 64.07 -35.22
C TRP A 392 12.39 63.77 -36.71
N ILE A 393 11.23 63.73 -37.39
CA ILE A 393 11.16 63.59 -38.86
C ILE A 393 11.91 64.72 -39.57
N ASN A 394 11.76 65.94 -39.06
CA ASN A 394 12.37 67.14 -39.65
C ASN A 394 13.87 67.30 -39.31
N GLY A 395 14.46 66.39 -38.51
CA GLY A 395 15.89 66.36 -38.22
C GLY A 395 16.41 67.56 -37.41
N VAL A 396 15.61 68.11 -36.50
CA VAL A 396 15.97 69.31 -35.73
C VAL A 396 17.05 69.00 -34.69
N GLU A 397 18.24 69.60 -34.84
CA GLU A 397 19.34 69.45 -33.88
C GLU A 397 18.95 69.97 -32.49
N GLY A 398 19.15 69.15 -31.45
CA GLY A 398 18.87 69.48 -30.05
C GLY A 398 17.46 69.16 -29.56
N ALA A 399 16.57 68.60 -30.39
CA ALA A 399 15.27 68.10 -29.94
C ALA A 399 15.39 66.79 -29.13
N LEU A 400 14.48 66.57 -28.19
CA LEU A 400 14.32 65.27 -27.51
C LEU A 400 13.85 64.22 -28.53
N TYR A 401 14.54 63.08 -28.58
CA TYR A 401 14.16 61.97 -29.46
C TYR A 401 12.84 61.34 -28.99
N PHE A 402 11.86 61.23 -29.89
CA PHE A 402 10.56 60.61 -29.55
C PHE A 402 10.69 59.10 -29.24
N ASN A 403 11.70 58.45 -29.85
CA ASN A 403 11.92 57.00 -29.84
C ASN A 403 13.10 56.55 -28.93
N ASN A 404 13.56 57.40 -28.02
CA ASN A 404 14.63 57.06 -27.09
C ASN A 404 14.46 57.85 -25.78
N CYS A 405 14.22 57.15 -24.67
CA CYS A 405 14.06 57.75 -23.34
C CYS A 405 15.38 57.83 -22.56
N SER A 406 16.49 57.31 -23.11
CA SER A 406 17.79 57.25 -22.44
C SER A 406 18.34 58.66 -22.17
N GLY A 407 18.20 59.12 -20.92
CA GLY A 407 18.63 60.45 -20.48
C GLY A 407 17.50 61.42 -20.13
N ARG A 408 16.23 61.01 -20.25
CA ARG A 408 15.09 61.79 -19.72
C ARG A 408 15.01 61.71 -18.18
N PRO A 409 14.40 62.71 -17.49
CA PRO A 409 14.10 62.62 -16.06
C PRO A 409 13.17 61.45 -15.71
N ALA A 410 13.24 60.95 -14.46
CA ALA A 410 12.38 59.85 -14.00
C ALA A 410 10.88 60.20 -13.97
N ASP A 411 10.52 61.48 -13.99
CA ASP A 411 9.13 61.96 -14.04
C ASP A 411 8.62 62.19 -15.48
N ASP A 412 9.48 62.07 -16.50
CA ASP A 412 9.21 62.41 -17.92
C ASP A 412 9.84 61.38 -18.89
N PHE A 413 9.67 60.09 -18.59
CA PHE A 413 10.06 58.99 -19.49
C PHE A 413 8.97 58.72 -20.54
N CYS A 414 9.33 58.08 -21.66
CA CYS A 414 8.36 57.82 -22.72
C CYS A 414 7.32 56.78 -22.27
N GLN A 415 6.05 57.18 -22.23
CA GLN A 415 4.97 56.35 -21.69
C GLN A 415 4.44 55.32 -22.71
N TYR A 416 4.74 55.50 -24.00
CA TYR A 416 4.24 54.67 -25.10
C TYR A 416 5.37 53.87 -25.78
N GLY A 417 5.04 53.13 -26.83
CA GLY A 417 5.93 52.15 -27.48
C GLY A 417 5.74 50.74 -26.91
N SER A 418 6.12 49.72 -27.67
CA SER A 418 5.83 48.31 -27.35
C SER A 418 6.44 47.80 -26.04
N SER A 419 7.43 48.49 -25.47
CA SER A 419 8.07 48.15 -24.19
C SER A 419 7.37 48.72 -22.95
N ASN A 420 6.61 49.82 -23.10
CA ASN A 420 5.96 50.53 -21.98
C ASN A 420 4.43 50.52 -22.08
N ASP A 421 3.87 50.54 -23.30
CA ASP A 421 2.43 50.55 -23.56
C ASP A 421 1.82 49.14 -23.47
N GLN A 422 0.92 48.96 -22.49
CA GLN A 422 0.20 47.70 -22.29
C GLN A 422 -1.00 47.52 -23.24
N GLN A 423 -1.39 48.56 -23.99
CA GLN A 423 -2.47 48.56 -24.97
C GLN A 423 -1.97 48.82 -26.40
N ALA A 424 -0.67 48.68 -26.66
CA ALA A 424 -0.06 48.81 -27.98
C ALA A 424 -0.78 48.02 -29.11
N MET A 425 -1.45 46.89 -28.83
CA MET A 425 -2.25 46.16 -29.82
C MET A 425 -3.54 46.89 -30.24
N GLU A 426 -4.07 47.77 -29.41
CA GLU A 426 -5.23 48.62 -29.71
C GLU A 426 -4.86 49.66 -30.78
N ARG A 427 -3.71 50.33 -30.62
CA ARG A 427 -3.18 51.33 -31.57
C ARG A 427 -2.79 50.78 -32.94
N ILE A 428 -2.44 49.50 -33.01
CA ILE A 428 -2.13 48.80 -34.29
C ILE A 428 -3.42 48.31 -34.98
N SER A 429 -4.55 48.24 -34.28
CA SER A 429 -5.81 47.68 -34.80
C SER A 429 -6.58 48.64 -35.70
N TYR A 430 -7.50 48.12 -36.50
CA TYR A 430 -8.34 48.97 -37.35
C TYR A 430 -9.47 49.63 -36.55
N THR A 431 -9.98 48.97 -35.51
CA THR A 431 -10.94 49.54 -34.57
C THR A 431 -10.65 49.13 -33.13
N GLY A 432 -10.11 50.05 -32.33
CA GLY A 432 -9.74 49.80 -30.93
C GLY A 432 -10.87 49.22 -30.06
N TYR A 433 -12.11 49.67 -30.27
CA TYR A 433 -13.31 49.09 -29.63
C TYR A 433 -13.43 47.58 -29.80
N LEU A 434 -13.02 47.02 -30.95
CA LEU A 434 -13.10 45.58 -31.21
C LEU A 434 -11.96 44.82 -30.50
N ILE A 435 -10.80 45.43 -30.30
CA ILE A 435 -9.74 44.89 -29.43
C ILE A 435 -10.17 44.87 -27.97
N TYR A 436 -10.76 45.96 -27.46
CA TYR A 436 -11.33 45.98 -26.10
C TYR A 436 -12.40 44.90 -25.92
N ALA A 437 -13.33 44.77 -26.87
CA ALA A 437 -14.35 43.72 -26.85
C ALA A 437 -13.75 42.30 -26.90
N GLY A 438 -12.69 42.08 -27.69
CA GLY A 438 -11.93 40.83 -27.73
C GLY A 438 -11.18 40.51 -26.44
N CYS A 439 -10.57 41.52 -25.81
CA CYS A 439 -9.90 41.42 -24.52
C CYS A 439 -10.89 41.05 -23.41
N PHE A 440 -12.06 41.69 -23.36
CA PHE A 440 -13.16 41.35 -22.45
C PHE A 440 -13.67 39.92 -22.70
N ALA A 441 -13.76 39.49 -23.96
CA ALA A 441 -14.17 38.13 -24.31
C ALA A 441 -13.16 37.08 -23.82
N ALA A 442 -11.85 37.31 -24.02
CA ALA A 442 -10.77 36.43 -23.57
C ALA A 442 -10.71 36.31 -22.03
N THR A 443 -10.73 37.46 -21.35
CA THR A 443 -10.66 37.54 -19.88
C THR A 443 -11.86 36.90 -19.20
N LEU A 444 -13.09 37.31 -19.56
CA LEU A 444 -14.31 36.80 -18.92
C LEU A 444 -14.55 35.32 -19.24
N SER A 445 -14.31 34.87 -20.48
CA SER A 445 -14.47 33.44 -20.82
C SER A 445 -13.53 32.53 -20.03
N SER A 446 -12.27 32.93 -19.90
CA SER A 446 -11.23 32.21 -19.14
C SER A 446 -11.49 32.25 -17.64
N ALA A 447 -11.93 33.39 -17.09
CA ALA A 447 -12.34 33.52 -15.69
C ALA A 447 -13.51 32.57 -15.36
N ILE A 448 -14.56 32.55 -16.19
CA ILE A 448 -15.70 31.63 -16.02
C ILE A 448 -15.24 30.17 -16.11
N ALA A 449 -14.36 29.83 -17.08
CA ALA A 449 -13.86 28.47 -17.25
C ALA A 449 -13.08 27.97 -16.02
N SER A 450 -12.17 28.80 -15.49
CA SER A 450 -11.38 28.47 -14.30
C SER A 450 -12.22 28.41 -13.03
N LEU A 451 -13.22 29.31 -12.88
CA LEU A 451 -14.12 29.32 -11.72
C LEU A 451 -15.05 28.11 -11.68
N VAL A 452 -15.49 27.57 -12.84
CA VAL A 452 -16.26 26.32 -12.92
C VAL A 452 -15.36 25.09 -12.77
N GLY A 453 -14.11 25.14 -13.27
CA GLY A 453 -13.16 24.04 -13.23
C GLY A 453 -12.65 23.70 -11.82
N ALA A 454 -12.15 24.69 -11.07
CA ALA A 454 -11.49 24.46 -9.78
C ALA A 454 -12.39 23.78 -8.72
N PRO A 455 -13.65 24.21 -8.50
CA PRO A 455 -14.55 23.55 -7.55
C PRO A 455 -14.87 22.11 -7.90
N ARG A 456 -14.93 21.76 -9.20
CA ARG A 456 -15.23 20.41 -9.68
C ARG A 456 -14.06 19.46 -9.44
N VAL A 457 -12.82 19.92 -9.66
CA VAL A 457 -11.60 19.20 -9.27
C VAL A 457 -11.57 18.96 -7.75
N LEU A 458 -11.84 20.00 -6.96
CA LEU A 458 -11.88 19.91 -5.49
C LEU A 458 -12.97 18.95 -4.99
N GLN A 459 -14.16 18.98 -5.58
CA GLN A 459 -15.28 18.10 -5.20
C GLN A 459 -14.97 16.63 -5.51
N ALA A 460 -14.34 16.35 -6.66
CA ALA A 460 -13.90 15.00 -7.02
C ALA A 460 -12.83 14.48 -6.03
N LEU A 461 -11.83 15.32 -5.70
CA LEU A 461 -10.83 15.02 -4.67
C LEU A 461 -11.46 14.78 -3.28
N ALA A 462 -12.47 15.57 -2.92
CA ALA A 462 -13.17 15.48 -1.64
C ALA A 462 -13.95 14.17 -1.48
N LYS A 463 -14.57 13.68 -2.57
CA LYS A 463 -15.31 12.40 -2.62
C LYS A 463 -14.40 11.21 -2.32
N ASP A 464 -13.12 11.27 -2.71
CA ASP A 464 -12.14 10.21 -2.49
C ASP A 464 -11.54 10.18 -1.07
N LYS A 465 -11.91 11.14 -0.19
CA LYS A 465 -11.53 11.19 1.24
C LYS A 465 -10.02 11.14 1.53
N LEU A 466 -9.16 11.43 0.55
CA LEU A 466 -7.69 11.39 0.67
C LEU A 466 -7.15 12.29 1.79
N TYR A 467 -7.77 13.47 1.97
CA TYR A 467 -7.47 14.42 3.04
C TYR A 467 -8.68 14.58 3.98
N PRO A 468 -8.49 14.61 5.31
CA PRO A 468 -9.59 14.52 6.28
C PRO A 468 -10.51 15.75 6.30
N PHE A 469 -9.96 16.96 6.13
CA PHE A 469 -10.73 18.21 6.21
C PHE A 469 -11.44 18.57 4.89
N ILE A 470 -10.96 18.06 3.75
CA ILE A 470 -11.47 18.40 2.42
C ILE A 470 -12.86 17.76 2.16
N HIS A 471 -13.25 16.72 2.91
CA HIS A 471 -14.57 16.08 2.80
C HIS A 471 -15.77 17.04 2.93
N ILE A 472 -15.60 18.21 3.57
CA ILE A 472 -16.64 19.25 3.68
C ILE A 472 -17.10 19.73 2.29
N PHE A 473 -16.24 19.64 1.27
CA PHE A 473 -16.49 20.03 -0.13
C PHE A 473 -17.01 18.89 -1.03
N ALA A 474 -17.17 17.67 -0.50
CA ALA A 474 -17.67 16.52 -1.26
C ALA A 474 -19.16 16.59 -1.70
N PRO A 475 -20.13 17.06 -0.87
CA PRO A 475 -21.53 17.11 -1.28
C PRO A 475 -21.76 18.26 -2.27
N GLY A 476 -22.34 17.92 -3.43
CA GLY A 476 -22.93 18.90 -4.35
C GLY A 476 -24.41 19.14 -4.06
N PHE A 477 -24.96 20.18 -4.67
CA PHE A 477 -26.35 20.59 -4.52
C PHE A 477 -27.09 20.51 -5.88
N GLY A 478 -28.41 20.29 -5.81
CA GLY A 478 -29.27 20.19 -7.00
C GLY A 478 -29.07 18.91 -7.83
N ALA A 479 -29.88 18.77 -8.89
CA ALA A 479 -29.87 17.60 -9.77
C ALA A 479 -28.52 17.41 -10.50
N ASN A 480 -27.79 18.51 -10.75
CA ASN A 480 -26.50 18.51 -11.44
C ASN A 480 -25.29 18.27 -10.50
N ASN A 481 -25.51 18.07 -9.20
CA ASN A 481 -24.47 17.80 -8.20
C ASN A 481 -23.41 18.92 -8.09
N ASP A 482 -23.84 20.19 -8.21
CA ASP A 482 -22.91 21.33 -8.32
C ASP A 482 -22.23 21.70 -6.98
N PRO A 483 -20.92 21.97 -6.99
CA PRO A 483 -20.11 22.13 -5.78
C PRO A 483 -20.16 23.54 -5.17
N ILE A 484 -21.33 23.99 -4.68
CA ILE A 484 -21.54 25.33 -4.09
C ILE A 484 -20.45 25.71 -3.07
N ARG A 485 -20.10 24.81 -2.15
CA ARG A 485 -19.04 25.05 -1.14
C ARG A 485 -17.66 25.25 -1.76
N GLY A 486 -17.38 24.58 -2.88
CA GLY A 486 -16.14 24.74 -3.63
C GLY A 486 -16.09 26.09 -4.35
N TYR A 487 -17.20 26.54 -4.95
CA TYR A 487 -17.30 27.88 -5.54
C TYR A 487 -16.99 28.98 -4.51
N PHE A 488 -17.52 28.88 -3.29
CA PHE A 488 -17.19 29.83 -2.21
C PHE A 488 -15.71 29.80 -1.80
N LEU A 489 -15.05 28.63 -1.74
CA LEU A 489 -13.62 28.57 -1.43
C LEU A 489 -12.78 29.24 -2.53
N VAL A 490 -13.08 28.94 -3.80
CA VAL A 490 -12.38 29.53 -4.95
C VAL A 490 -12.61 31.04 -5.01
N PHE A 491 -13.84 31.51 -4.73
CA PHE A 491 -14.15 32.94 -4.59
C PHE A 491 -13.27 33.63 -3.54
N ILE A 492 -13.12 33.04 -2.34
CA ILE A 492 -12.28 33.63 -1.26
C ILE A 492 -10.80 33.70 -1.69
N ILE A 493 -10.27 32.64 -2.30
CA ILE A 493 -8.88 32.61 -2.78
C ILE A 493 -8.66 33.63 -3.89
N SER A 494 -9.57 33.68 -4.86
CA SER A 494 -9.52 34.64 -5.98
C SER A 494 -9.62 36.07 -5.48
N MET A 495 -10.53 36.36 -4.54
CA MET A 495 -10.68 37.68 -3.93
C MET A 495 -9.40 38.12 -3.23
N GLY A 496 -8.76 37.23 -2.45
CA GLY A 496 -7.48 37.53 -1.79
C GLY A 496 -6.37 37.90 -2.78
N CYS A 497 -6.37 37.28 -3.97
CA CYS A 497 -5.40 37.60 -5.03
C CYS A 497 -5.76 38.88 -5.81
N ILE A 498 -7.06 39.18 -6.01
CA ILE A 498 -7.52 40.45 -6.62
C ILE A 498 -7.09 41.65 -5.78
N LEU A 499 -7.06 41.53 -4.45
CA LEU A 499 -6.63 42.62 -3.56
C LEU A 499 -5.15 43.03 -3.74
N ILE A 500 -4.31 42.17 -4.34
CA ILE A 500 -2.94 42.52 -4.73
C ILE A 500 -2.96 43.59 -5.83
N ALA A 501 -3.92 43.50 -6.76
CA ALA A 501 -4.18 44.44 -7.86
C ALA A 501 -3.02 44.64 -8.88
N GLU A 502 -2.03 43.76 -8.86
CA GLU A 502 -0.86 43.78 -9.75
C GLU A 502 -0.83 42.52 -10.62
N LEU A 503 -0.94 42.69 -11.95
CA LEU A 503 -1.09 41.57 -12.88
C LEU A 503 0.16 40.67 -12.93
N ASP A 504 1.35 41.27 -12.91
CA ASP A 504 2.62 40.58 -13.18
C ASP A 504 3.09 39.74 -11.98
N ALA A 505 2.84 40.22 -10.76
CA ALA A 505 3.03 39.45 -9.52
C ALA A 505 2.08 38.24 -9.45
N VAL A 506 0.80 38.43 -9.75
CA VAL A 506 -0.21 37.35 -9.77
C VAL A 506 0.07 36.34 -10.89
N SER A 507 0.54 36.81 -12.06
CA SER A 507 0.98 35.99 -13.18
C SER A 507 2.15 35.08 -12.81
N THR A 508 3.20 35.64 -12.22
CA THR A 508 4.40 34.88 -11.83
C THR A 508 4.07 33.81 -10.79
N LEU A 509 3.22 34.15 -9.81
CA LEU A 509 2.71 33.20 -8.82
C LEU A 509 1.93 32.04 -9.48
N LEU A 510 1.03 32.37 -10.41
CA LEU A 510 0.23 31.39 -11.15
C LEU A 510 1.11 30.42 -11.94
N SER A 511 2.10 30.94 -12.65
CA SER A 511 3.06 30.16 -13.44
C SER A 511 3.78 29.12 -12.59
N ASN A 512 4.24 29.48 -11.38
CA ASN A 512 4.91 28.53 -10.49
C ASN A 512 4.01 27.38 -10.02
N PHE A 513 2.70 27.62 -9.79
CA PHE A 513 1.77 26.52 -9.49
C PHE A 513 1.52 25.60 -10.72
N PHE A 514 1.42 26.15 -11.93
CA PHE A 514 1.22 25.36 -13.14
C PHE A 514 2.46 24.56 -13.56
N VAL A 515 3.65 25.17 -13.58
CA VAL A 515 4.92 24.48 -13.88
C VAL A 515 5.15 23.33 -12.90
N ALA A 516 4.86 23.53 -11.61
CA ALA A 516 4.95 22.48 -10.61
C ALA A 516 3.93 21.33 -10.83
N ALA A 517 2.69 21.64 -11.20
CA ALA A 517 1.68 20.63 -11.55
C ALA A 517 2.09 19.82 -12.81
N TYR A 518 2.67 20.49 -13.81
CA TYR A 518 3.17 19.85 -15.03
C TYR A 518 4.39 18.96 -14.75
N ALA A 519 5.32 19.39 -13.89
CA ALA A 519 6.44 18.58 -13.43
C ALA A 519 5.95 17.28 -12.77
N LEU A 520 4.92 17.35 -11.93
CA LEU A 520 4.31 16.18 -11.29
C LEU A 520 3.61 15.23 -12.27
N ILE A 521 2.90 15.75 -13.28
CA ILE A 521 2.30 14.92 -14.35
C ILE A 521 3.40 14.19 -15.11
N ASN A 522 4.42 14.92 -15.55
CA ASN A 522 5.54 14.35 -16.31
C ASN A 522 6.31 13.29 -15.49
N PHE A 523 6.54 13.54 -14.20
CA PHE A 523 7.24 12.61 -13.31
C PHE A 523 6.42 11.36 -13.01
N SER A 524 5.13 11.51 -12.68
CA SER A 524 4.26 10.40 -12.31
C SER A 524 4.06 9.43 -13.48
N VAL A 525 3.93 9.95 -14.70
CA VAL A 525 3.87 9.18 -15.96
C VAL A 525 5.16 8.40 -16.21
N PHE A 526 6.33 9.04 -16.06
CA PHE A 526 7.63 8.35 -16.13
C PHE A 526 7.75 7.23 -15.08
N HIS A 527 7.35 7.50 -13.84
CA HIS A 527 7.38 6.54 -12.73
C HIS A 527 6.44 5.33 -12.98
N ALA A 528 5.25 5.55 -13.52
CA ALA A 528 4.33 4.47 -13.90
C ALA A 528 4.90 3.59 -15.03
N SER A 529 5.58 4.19 -16.01
CA SER A 529 6.26 3.46 -17.09
C SER A 529 7.44 2.62 -16.60
N ILE A 530 8.35 3.19 -15.78
CA ILE A 530 9.56 2.46 -15.34
C ILE A 530 9.25 1.31 -14.35
N THR A 531 8.20 1.46 -13.54
CA THR A 531 7.73 0.40 -12.62
C THR A 531 7.01 -0.75 -13.34
N LYS A 532 6.70 -0.61 -14.63
CA LYS A 532 5.96 -1.59 -15.46
C LYS A 532 4.66 -2.05 -14.78
N SER A 533 3.92 -1.13 -14.18
CA SER A 533 2.65 -1.42 -13.52
C SER A 533 1.66 -2.06 -14.52
N PRO A 534 1.03 -3.22 -14.20
CA PRO A 534 0.10 -3.88 -15.11
C PRO A 534 -1.11 -3.04 -15.53
N GLY A 535 -1.47 -2.01 -14.74
CA GLY A 535 -2.54 -1.04 -15.03
C GLY A 535 -2.08 0.18 -15.84
N TRP A 536 -0.81 0.23 -16.26
CA TRP A 536 -0.25 1.32 -17.06
C TRP A 536 0.15 0.81 -18.47
N ARG A 537 -0.72 1.05 -19.45
CA ARG A 537 -0.60 0.62 -20.85
C ARG A 537 -1.11 1.73 -21.80
N PRO A 538 -0.44 2.90 -21.85
CA PRO A 538 -0.85 3.99 -22.72
C PRO A 538 -0.78 3.56 -24.20
N SER A 539 -1.87 3.77 -24.95
CA SER A 539 -1.91 3.44 -26.39
C SER A 539 -1.49 4.60 -27.31
N PHE A 540 -1.19 5.78 -26.75
CA PHE A 540 -0.78 6.96 -27.51
C PHE A 540 0.61 6.80 -28.17
N LYS A 541 0.63 6.80 -29.51
CA LYS A 541 1.82 6.49 -30.34
C LYS A 541 3.03 7.40 -30.12
N TYR A 542 2.83 8.68 -29.79
CA TYR A 542 3.92 9.65 -29.66
C TYR A 542 4.45 9.81 -28.22
N TYR A 543 3.98 8.98 -27.28
CA TYR A 543 4.47 8.96 -25.91
C TYR A 543 5.85 8.27 -25.80
N ASN A 544 6.76 8.85 -25.02
CA ASN A 544 8.01 8.23 -24.61
C ASN A 544 8.36 8.66 -23.17
N GLN A 545 8.58 7.69 -22.28
CA GLN A 545 8.91 7.89 -20.87
C GLN A 545 10.11 8.86 -20.65
N TRP A 546 11.11 8.84 -21.53
CA TRP A 546 12.30 9.67 -21.40
C TRP A 546 12.03 11.14 -21.74
N VAL A 547 11.08 11.40 -22.64
CA VAL A 547 10.61 12.77 -22.95
C VAL A 547 9.84 13.34 -21.76
N SER A 548 9.03 12.53 -21.06
CA SER A 548 8.40 12.94 -19.80
C SER A 548 9.42 13.20 -18.68
N LEU A 549 10.48 12.39 -18.55
CA LEU A 549 11.56 12.67 -17.58
C LEU A 549 12.26 14.00 -17.91
N PHE A 550 12.59 14.25 -19.18
CA PHE A 550 13.15 15.52 -19.63
C PHE A 550 12.21 16.70 -19.33
N GLY A 551 10.91 16.55 -19.58
CA GLY A 551 9.89 17.54 -19.22
C GLY A 551 9.82 17.84 -17.72
N THR A 552 9.99 16.82 -16.87
CA THR A 552 10.07 17.00 -15.41
C THR A 552 11.26 17.87 -15.02
N PHE A 553 12.45 17.55 -15.56
CA PHE A 553 13.66 18.31 -15.29
C PHE A 553 13.58 19.74 -15.82
N LEU A 554 13.06 19.92 -17.05
CA LEU A 554 12.84 21.22 -17.66
C LEU A 554 11.91 22.10 -16.82
N CYS A 555 10.76 21.55 -16.38
CA CYS A 555 9.83 22.27 -15.51
C CYS A 555 10.51 22.66 -14.18
N PHE A 556 11.26 21.75 -13.56
CA PHE A 556 11.96 22.03 -12.30
C PHE A 556 12.99 23.16 -12.45
N VAL A 557 13.83 23.11 -13.49
CA VAL A 557 14.83 24.15 -13.76
C VAL A 557 14.16 25.51 -14.05
N VAL A 558 13.16 25.55 -14.92
CA VAL A 558 12.43 26.78 -15.27
C VAL A 558 11.77 27.42 -14.04
N MET A 559 11.12 26.62 -13.18
CA MET A 559 10.49 27.10 -11.95
C MET A 559 11.48 27.81 -11.01
N PHE A 560 12.68 27.25 -10.82
CA PHE A 560 13.72 27.86 -9.98
C PHE A 560 14.39 29.09 -10.62
N LEU A 561 14.43 29.18 -11.95
CA LEU A 561 14.98 30.33 -12.67
C LEU A 561 14.01 31.52 -12.73
N MET A 562 12.70 31.29 -12.65
CA MET A 562 11.69 32.35 -12.56
C MET A 562 11.70 33.05 -11.19
N ASP A 563 11.45 32.30 -10.11
CA ASP A 563 11.62 32.79 -8.74
C ASP A 563 11.89 31.61 -7.78
N TRP A 564 13.14 31.51 -7.33
CA TRP A 564 13.58 30.47 -6.42
C TRP A 564 12.86 30.51 -5.05
N LYS A 565 12.35 31.67 -4.60
CA LYS A 565 11.70 31.82 -3.29
C LYS A 565 10.35 31.13 -3.29
N THR A 566 9.46 31.48 -4.23
CA THR A 566 8.17 30.80 -4.38
C THR A 566 8.32 29.37 -4.86
N ALA A 567 9.31 29.05 -5.72
CA ALA A 567 9.63 27.68 -6.12
C ALA A 567 9.99 26.75 -4.95
N LEU A 568 10.77 27.24 -3.97
CA LEU A 568 11.09 26.49 -2.75
C LEU A 568 9.81 26.20 -1.94
N VAL A 569 8.93 27.20 -1.78
CA VAL A 569 7.67 27.06 -1.03
C VAL A 569 6.72 26.08 -1.71
N THR A 570 6.50 26.18 -3.01
CA THR A 570 5.61 25.25 -3.75
C THR A 570 6.15 23.82 -3.70
N PHE A 571 7.46 23.62 -3.83
CA PHE A 571 8.08 22.30 -3.75
C PHE A 571 7.95 21.68 -2.34
N MET A 572 8.12 22.46 -1.28
CA MET A 572 7.90 22.01 0.11
C MET A 572 6.43 21.63 0.37
N VAL A 573 5.47 22.39 -0.17
CA VAL A 573 4.04 22.04 -0.12
C VAL A 573 3.77 20.72 -0.83
N ILE A 574 4.31 20.52 -2.04
CA ILE A 574 4.15 19.28 -2.81
C ILE A 574 4.69 18.06 -2.05
N ILE A 575 5.90 18.16 -1.48
CA ILE A 575 6.49 17.08 -0.68
C ILE A 575 5.63 16.79 0.56
N ALA A 576 5.16 17.82 1.26
CA ALA A 576 4.29 17.65 2.41
C ALA A 576 2.97 16.93 2.06
N LEU A 577 2.32 17.31 0.95
CA LEU A 577 1.10 16.67 0.46
C LEU A 577 1.33 15.19 0.08
N TYR A 578 2.41 14.91 -0.65
CA TYR A 578 2.78 13.54 -1.04
C TYR A 578 3.08 12.65 0.17
N LEU A 579 3.95 13.11 1.08
CA LEU A 579 4.30 12.38 2.30
C LEU A 579 3.09 12.17 3.21
N TYR A 580 2.16 13.12 3.27
CA TYR A 580 0.93 12.99 4.04
C TYR A 580 0.06 11.83 3.56
N ILE A 581 -0.20 11.72 2.24
CA ILE A 581 -0.96 10.60 1.68
C ILE A 581 -0.19 9.28 1.89
N SER A 582 1.11 9.27 1.60
CA SER A 582 1.96 8.08 1.74
C SER A 582 2.02 7.55 3.17
N TYR A 583 1.97 8.42 4.19
CA TYR A 583 1.90 8.03 5.59
C TYR A 583 0.51 7.53 5.98
N ARG A 584 -0.56 8.20 5.52
CA ARG A 584 -1.94 7.87 5.88
C ARG A 584 -2.44 6.55 5.29
N LYS A 585 -1.94 6.15 4.10
CA LYS A 585 -2.36 4.95 3.36
C LYS A 585 -3.89 4.76 3.32
N PRO A 586 -4.64 5.68 2.69
CA PRO A 586 -6.10 5.57 2.58
C PRO A 586 -6.52 4.28 1.85
N GLU A 587 -7.69 3.74 2.19
CA GLU A 587 -8.28 2.50 1.64
C GLU A 587 -8.78 2.64 0.18
N ALA A 588 -8.10 3.48 -0.61
CA ALA A 588 -8.37 3.65 -2.03
C ALA A 588 -7.84 2.44 -2.81
N ASN A 589 -8.69 1.42 -3.00
CA ASN A 589 -8.45 0.17 -3.77
C ASN A 589 -8.23 0.37 -5.29
N TRP A 590 -7.59 1.47 -5.71
CA TRP A 590 -7.50 1.90 -7.11
C TRP A 590 -6.22 1.36 -7.78
N GLY A 591 -5.40 0.64 -7.01
CA GLY A 591 -4.00 0.35 -7.32
C GLY A 591 -3.12 1.59 -7.18
N SER A 592 -1.84 1.38 -6.89
CA SER A 592 -0.84 2.43 -6.96
C SER A 592 0.46 1.91 -7.60
N SER A 593 1.19 2.79 -8.27
CA SER A 593 2.52 2.46 -8.80
C SER A 593 3.49 2.05 -7.67
N THR A 594 3.29 2.58 -6.46
CA THR A 594 4.03 2.22 -5.24
C THR A 594 3.75 0.77 -4.78
N GLN A 595 2.50 0.31 -4.81
CA GLN A 595 2.12 -1.08 -4.51
C GLN A 595 2.62 -2.05 -5.59
N ALA A 596 2.50 -1.69 -6.87
CA ALA A 596 3.02 -2.50 -7.98
C ALA A 596 4.54 -2.70 -7.85
N GLN A 597 5.28 -1.62 -7.53
CA GLN A 597 6.72 -1.69 -7.27
C GLN A 597 7.06 -2.57 -6.06
N GLN A 598 6.27 -2.52 -4.97
CA GLN A 598 6.45 -3.41 -3.81
C GLN A 598 6.28 -4.90 -4.19
N PHE A 599 5.26 -5.23 -4.99
CA PHE A 599 5.05 -6.59 -5.48
C PHE A 599 6.23 -7.07 -6.35
N VAL A 600 6.64 -6.28 -7.36
CA VAL A 600 7.77 -6.63 -8.25
C VAL A 600 9.08 -6.76 -7.48
N THR A 601 9.32 -5.88 -6.50
CA THR A 601 10.51 -5.95 -5.63
C THR A 601 10.49 -7.24 -4.79
N THR A 602 9.34 -7.56 -4.17
CA THR A 602 9.18 -8.78 -3.37
C THR A 602 9.38 -10.04 -4.20
N LEU A 603 8.78 -10.11 -5.39
CA LEU A 603 8.92 -11.25 -6.31
C LEU A 603 10.39 -11.46 -6.72
N LYS A 604 11.09 -10.39 -7.13
CA LYS A 604 12.52 -10.45 -7.47
C LYS A 604 13.37 -10.88 -6.27
N SER A 605 13.07 -10.41 -5.07
CA SER A 605 13.77 -10.84 -3.85
C SER A 605 13.55 -12.33 -3.54
N ILE A 606 12.34 -12.86 -3.73
CA ILE A 606 12.04 -14.30 -3.55
C ILE A 606 12.76 -15.14 -4.62
N GLN A 607 12.78 -14.68 -5.87
CA GLN A 607 13.52 -15.35 -6.96
C GLN A 607 15.02 -15.39 -6.67
N SER A 608 15.64 -14.25 -6.33
CA SER A 608 17.06 -14.18 -5.96
C SER A 608 17.40 -15.01 -4.70
N LEU A 609 16.45 -15.17 -3.78
CA LEU A 609 16.62 -16.06 -2.63
C LEU A 609 16.67 -17.54 -3.05
N ASN A 610 15.90 -17.96 -4.05
CA ASN A 610 15.94 -19.33 -4.56
C ASN A 610 17.32 -19.69 -5.13
N ASP A 611 18.01 -18.75 -5.77
CA ASP A 611 19.37 -18.96 -6.33
C ASP A 611 20.47 -19.03 -5.24
N THR A 612 20.19 -18.54 -4.03
CA THR A 612 21.17 -18.51 -2.92
C THR A 612 21.29 -19.89 -2.26
N PRO A 613 22.49 -20.49 -2.13
CA PRO A 613 22.65 -21.81 -1.50
C PRO A 613 22.25 -21.80 -0.02
N GLU A 614 21.67 -22.92 0.45
CA GLU A 614 21.30 -23.07 1.86
C GLU A 614 22.53 -23.33 2.72
N HIS A 615 22.60 -22.70 3.89
CA HIS A 615 23.74 -22.81 4.81
C HIS A 615 23.25 -22.77 6.26
N VAL A 616 23.84 -23.60 7.13
CA VAL A 616 23.39 -23.80 8.53
C VAL A 616 23.25 -22.48 9.30
N LYS A 617 24.20 -21.55 9.16
CA LYS A 617 24.12 -20.21 9.80
C LYS A 617 22.92 -19.36 9.38
N ASN A 618 22.41 -19.57 8.17
CA ASN A 618 21.25 -18.88 7.62
C ASN A 618 19.95 -19.60 7.99
N TYR A 619 20.01 -20.74 8.68
CA TYR A 619 18.83 -21.41 9.23
C TYR A 619 18.05 -20.46 10.14
N ARG A 620 16.74 -20.42 9.94
CA ARG A 620 15.78 -19.75 10.81
C ARG A 620 14.59 -20.71 10.98
N PRO A 621 14.02 -20.84 12.19
CA PRO A 621 12.78 -21.59 12.38
C PRO A 621 11.63 -20.84 11.68
N LYS A 622 11.13 -21.43 10.59
CA LYS A 622 10.01 -20.96 9.77
C LYS A 622 8.81 -21.83 10.13
N VAL A 623 7.92 -21.30 10.97
CA VAL A 623 6.93 -22.09 11.71
C VAL A 623 5.57 -22.03 11.04
N LEU A 624 5.03 -23.21 10.71
CA LEU A 624 3.62 -23.44 10.39
C LEU A 624 2.91 -23.88 11.67
N VAL A 625 1.94 -23.10 12.16
CA VAL A 625 1.24 -23.39 13.41
C VAL A 625 -0.17 -23.86 13.11
N PHE A 626 -0.54 -25.05 13.53
CA PHE A 626 -1.92 -25.54 13.41
C PHE A 626 -2.81 -24.93 14.50
N THR A 627 -3.27 -23.71 14.25
CA THR A 627 -4.09 -22.93 15.18
C THR A 627 -5.56 -23.22 15.07
N GLY A 628 -6.05 -23.59 13.88
CA GLY A 628 -7.47 -23.34 13.54
C GLY A 628 -7.68 -21.83 13.44
N LEU A 629 -8.83 -21.32 13.91
CA LEU A 629 -9.00 -19.88 14.15
C LEU A 629 -7.93 -19.38 15.14
N PRO A 630 -7.08 -18.40 14.78
CA PRO A 630 -6.05 -17.89 15.70
C PRO A 630 -6.62 -17.29 16.99
N ALA A 631 -7.84 -16.73 16.92
CA ALA A 631 -8.58 -16.21 18.08
C ALA A 631 -9.00 -17.30 19.09
N HIS A 632 -9.13 -18.56 18.69
CA HIS A 632 -9.48 -19.67 19.59
C HIS A 632 -8.26 -20.25 20.32
N ARG A 633 -7.05 -20.11 19.74
CA ARG A 633 -5.80 -20.64 20.31
C ARG A 633 -4.70 -19.59 20.52
N PRO A 634 -4.98 -18.42 21.15
CA PRO A 634 -4.04 -17.31 21.28
C PRO A 634 -2.68 -17.66 21.90
N PRO A 635 -2.57 -18.47 22.99
CA PRO A 635 -1.27 -18.87 23.55
C PRO A 635 -0.34 -19.55 22.54
N LEU A 636 -0.90 -20.36 21.63
CA LEU A 636 -0.14 -21.09 20.62
C LEU A 636 0.42 -20.13 19.55
N VAL A 637 -0.38 -19.14 19.14
CA VAL A 637 0.05 -18.06 18.21
C VAL A 637 1.14 -17.21 18.85
N ASP A 638 0.92 -16.78 20.10
CA ASP A 638 1.87 -15.95 20.85
C ASP A 638 3.19 -16.66 21.06
N PHE A 639 3.15 -17.94 21.44
CA PHE A 639 4.36 -18.75 21.61
C PHE A 639 5.16 -18.88 20.30
N ALA A 640 4.49 -19.15 19.17
CA ALA A 640 5.15 -19.19 17.85
C ALA A 640 5.69 -17.81 17.40
N ASN A 641 5.04 -16.73 17.81
CA ASN A 641 5.50 -15.35 17.62
C ASN A 641 6.72 -15.02 18.50
N LEU A 642 6.92 -15.66 19.66
CA LEU A 642 8.17 -15.57 20.43
C LEU A 642 9.34 -16.19 19.67
N ILE A 643 9.15 -17.36 19.07
CA ILE A 643 10.17 -18.04 18.25
C ILE A 643 10.56 -17.15 17.06
N THR A 644 9.59 -16.73 16.25
CA THR A 644 9.83 -16.04 14.98
C THR A 644 10.11 -14.53 15.11
N LYS A 645 9.46 -13.84 16.05
CA LYS A 645 9.61 -12.43 16.45
C LYS A 645 9.86 -11.45 15.29
N LYS A 646 9.06 -11.55 14.21
CA LYS A 646 9.15 -10.70 12.99
C LYS A 646 10.48 -10.81 12.21
N LEU A 647 11.33 -11.77 12.55
CA LEU A 647 12.63 -12.05 11.91
C LEU A 647 12.61 -13.33 11.05
N SER A 648 11.56 -14.14 11.18
CA SER A 648 11.35 -15.38 10.44
C SER A 648 9.89 -15.49 9.99
N LEU A 649 9.62 -16.46 9.11
CA LEU A 649 8.28 -16.78 8.62
C LEU A 649 7.44 -17.41 9.73
N LEU A 650 6.26 -16.84 9.96
CA LEU A 650 5.19 -17.39 10.80
C LEU A 650 3.95 -17.53 9.92
N MET A 651 3.33 -18.70 9.92
CA MET A 651 2.06 -18.96 9.24
C MET A 651 1.12 -19.72 10.16
N CYS A 652 -0.12 -19.25 10.27
CA CYS A 652 -1.17 -19.92 11.02
C CYS A 652 -2.03 -20.72 10.05
N ALA A 653 -2.07 -22.04 10.23
CA ALA A 653 -2.84 -22.98 9.45
C ALA A 653 -4.22 -23.22 10.08
N HIS A 654 -5.24 -23.17 9.24
CA HIS A 654 -6.60 -23.58 9.55
C HIS A 654 -7.07 -24.55 8.47
N VAL A 655 -7.54 -25.72 8.91
CA VAL A 655 -8.24 -26.69 8.08
C VAL A 655 -9.73 -26.50 8.37
N ASN A 656 -10.47 -26.03 7.38
CA ASN A 656 -11.93 -25.99 7.44
C ASN A 656 -12.48 -27.32 6.94
N ILE A 657 -13.28 -27.98 7.77
CA ILE A 657 -13.92 -29.25 7.43
C ILE A 657 -15.18 -28.95 6.61
N GLY A 658 -15.22 -29.47 5.38
CA GLY A 658 -16.32 -29.24 4.43
C GLY A 658 -16.20 -27.95 3.60
N ASP A 659 -17.12 -27.86 2.63
CA ASP A 659 -17.14 -26.81 1.61
C ASP A 659 -17.89 -25.56 2.11
N ALA A 660 -17.19 -24.43 2.14
CA ALA A 660 -17.76 -23.11 2.43
C ALA A 660 -17.62 -22.20 1.20
N PRO A 661 -18.62 -21.36 0.89
CA PRO A 661 -18.59 -20.50 -0.30
C PRO A 661 -17.45 -19.48 -0.23
N PHE A 662 -16.87 -19.15 -1.38
CA PHE A 662 -15.68 -18.30 -1.50
C PHE A 662 -15.78 -16.96 -0.74
N LYS A 663 -16.98 -16.35 -0.72
CA LYS A 663 -17.25 -15.11 0.03
C LYS A 663 -16.97 -15.24 1.54
N ASN A 664 -17.30 -16.39 2.13
CA ASN A 664 -17.11 -16.65 3.56
C ASN A 664 -15.63 -16.94 3.88
N ILE A 665 -14.94 -17.66 2.98
CA ILE A 665 -13.48 -17.88 3.05
C ILE A 665 -12.74 -16.53 3.07
N GLU A 666 -13.11 -15.63 2.15
CA GLU A 666 -12.44 -14.35 2.00
C GLU A 666 -12.79 -13.39 3.14
N LEU A 667 -14.03 -13.40 3.64
CA LEU A 667 -14.39 -12.71 4.88
C LEU A 667 -13.53 -13.20 6.05
N LEU A 668 -13.45 -14.51 6.27
CA LEU A 668 -12.67 -15.11 7.35
C LEU A 668 -11.17 -14.78 7.25
N ARG A 669 -10.59 -14.78 6.04
CA ARG A 669 -9.21 -14.33 5.81
C ARG A 669 -9.00 -12.88 6.24
N ASN A 670 -9.93 -12.00 5.87
CA ASN A 670 -9.85 -10.58 6.22
C ASN A 670 -10.00 -10.37 7.74
N THR A 671 -10.96 -11.03 8.40
CA THR A 671 -11.13 -10.98 9.87
C THR A 671 -9.88 -11.44 10.60
N VAL A 672 -9.29 -12.58 10.23
CA VAL A 672 -8.05 -13.08 10.83
C VAL A 672 -6.86 -12.14 10.58
N GLN A 673 -6.77 -11.53 9.40
CA GLN A 673 -5.71 -10.57 9.09
C GLN A 673 -5.85 -9.26 9.88
N MET A 674 -7.08 -8.83 10.19
CA MET A 674 -7.34 -7.72 11.12
C MET A 674 -6.92 -8.10 12.54
N TRP A 675 -7.29 -9.29 13.02
CA TRP A 675 -6.91 -9.80 14.34
C TRP A 675 -5.38 -9.82 14.53
N PHE A 676 -4.60 -10.28 13.53
CA PHE A 676 -3.13 -10.20 13.57
C PHE A 676 -2.60 -8.77 13.64
N ARG A 677 -3.18 -7.84 12.88
CA ARG A 677 -2.78 -6.42 12.88
C ARG A 677 -2.98 -5.79 14.25
N ASP A 678 -4.10 -6.07 14.90
CA ASP A 678 -4.48 -5.47 16.17
C ASP A 678 -3.67 -6.06 17.34
N HIS A 679 -3.40 -7.37 17.31
CA HIS A 679 -2.46 -8.06 18.22
C HIS A 679 -0.98 -7.80 17.89
N LYS A 680 -0.67 -7.05 16.81
CA LYS A 680 0.68 -6.69 16.33
C LYS A 680 1.56 -7.89 15.97
N ILE A 681 0.95 -9.03 15.65
CA ILE A 681 1.58 -10.27 15.20
C ILE A 681 1.84 -10.16 13.69
N LYS A 682 3.02 -10.56 13.23
CA LYS A 682 3.32 -10.65 11.78
C LYS A 682 3.27 -12.12 11.36
N SER A 683 2.07 -12.60 11.06
CA SER A 683 1.80 -13.93 10.52
C SER A 683 1.12 -13.82 9.16
N PHE A 684 1.23 -14.87 8.34
CA PHE A 684 0.29 -15.13 7.26
C PHE A 684 -0.78 -16.12 7.74
N TYR A 685 -1.93 -16.15 7.07
CA TYR A 685 -3.00 -17.10 7.31
C TYR A 685 -3.10 -18.07 6.12
N SER A 686 -3.02 -19.37 6.40
CA SER A 686 -3.18 -20.44 5.42
C SER A 686 -4.47 -21.19 5.75
N LEU A 687 -5.41 -21.18 4.82
CA LEU A 687 -6.73 -21.80 4.96
C LEU A 687 -6.90 -22.86 3.87
N THR A 688 -7.15 -24.09 4.28
CA THR A 688 -7.44 -25.24 3.41
C THR A 688 -8.84 -25.78 3.70
N GLN A 689 -9.55 -26.20 2.65
CA GLN A 689 -10.84 -26.88 2.77
C GLN A 689 -10.64 -28.33 2.34
N ASN A 690 -11.09 -29.28 3.16
CA ASN A 690 -11.09 -30.71 2.86
C ASN A 690 -12.18 -31.43 3.66
N LYS A 691 -12.43 -32.70 3.32
CA LYS A 691 -13.45 -33.52 4.00
C LYS A 691 -13.02 -33.95 5.39
N ASN A 692 -11.73 -34.26 5.56
CA ASN A 692 -11.12 -34.71 6.81
C ASN A 692 -10.01 -33.74 7.24
N PHE A 693 -9.71 -33.68 8.55
CA PHE A 693 -8.64 -32.81 9.05
C PHE A 693 -7.26 -33.25 8.55
N GLU A 694 -7.03 -34.57 8.47
CA GLU A 694 -5.77 -35.16 7.99
C GLU A 694 -5.39 -34.68 6.57
N GLU A 695 -6.29 -34.86 5.59
CA GLU A 695 -6.07 -34.44 4.20
C GLU A 695 -5.78 -32.93 4.10
N GLY A 696 -6.52 -32.11 4.86
CA GLY A 696 -6.30 -30.66 4.92
C GLY A 696 -4.97 -30.27 5.54
N ALA A 697 -4.55 -30.93 6.61
CA ALA A 697 -3.26 -30.68 7.24
C ALA A 697 -2.10 -31.08 6.32
N ILE A 698 -2.20 -32.23 5.64
CA ILE A 698 -1.22 -32.69 4.64
C ILE A 698 -1.14 -31.71 3.46
N ALA A 699 -2.29 -31.29 2.91
CA ALA A 699 -2.34 -30.31 1.83
C ALA A 699 -1.71 -28.97 2.26
N CYS A 700 -2.00 -28.51 3.48
CA CYS A 700 -1.42 -27.28 4.03
C CYS A 700 0.10 -27.40 4.20
N MET A 701 0.62 -28.50 4.75
CA MET A 701 2.07 -28.70 4.92
C MET A 701 2.82 -28.74 3.58
N ASN A 702 2.23 -29.35 2.55
CA ASN A 702 2.84 -29.45 1.21
C ASN A 702 2.82 -28.12 0.43
N LEU A 703 1.74 -27.35 0.52
CA LEU A 703 1.50 -26.17 -0.31
C LEU A 703 1.85 -24.84 0.39
N ALA A 704 2.23 -24.85 1.67
CA ALA A 704 2.52 -23.64 2.42
C ALA A 704 3.84 -22.96 2.00
N GLY A 705 3.72 -21.74 1.47
CA GLY A 705 4.86 -20.87 1.17
C GLY A 705 5.23 -20.80 -0.31
N ILE A 706 6.30 -20.07 -0.64
CA ILE A 706 6.75 -19.86 -2.04
C ILE A 706 8.27 -19.98 -2.11
N GLY A 707 8.78 -20.91 -2.93
CA GLY A 707 10.22 -21.15 -3.07
C GLY A 707 10.87 -21.50 -1.72
N LYS A 708 12.01 -20.86 -1.41
CA LYS A 708 12.67 -21.02 -0.10
C LYS A 708 11.94 -20.34 1.07
N MET A 709 10.94 -19.50 0.80
CA MET A 709 10.02 -18.96 1.81
C MET A 709 8.88 -19.93 2.13
N ARG A 710 9.25 -21.17 2.50
CA ARG A 710 8.38 -22.24 3.00
C ARG A 710 8.70 -22.58 4.47
N PRO A 711 7.76 -23.16 5.24
CA PRO A 711 8.03 -23.68 6.57
C PRO A 711 9.18 -24.71 6.58
N ASN A 712 9.85 -24.84 7.71
CA ASN A 712 10.74 -25.95 8.02
C ASN A 712 10.45 -26.56 9.41
N MET A 713 9.45 -26.03 10.11
CA MET A 713 8.96 -26.52 11.39
C MET A 713 7.43 -26.41 11.42
N VAL A 714 6.77 -27.40 12.01
CA VAL A 714 5.35 -27.40 12.32
C VAL A 714 5.15 -27.36 13.84
N LEU A 715 4.19 -26.59 14.32
CA LEU A 715 3.83 -26.48 15.73
C LEU A 715 2.34 -26.82 15.92
N PHE A 716 2.08 -27.78 16.80
CA PHE A 716 0.75 -28.22 17.21
C PHE A 716 0.48 -27.87 18.68
N GLY A 717 -0.80 -27.69 19.02
CA GLY A 717 -1.24 -27.86 20.41
C GLY A 717 -1.35 -29.35 20.76
N TYR A 718 -1.19 -29.68 22.03
CA TYR A 718 -1.47 -31.03 22.56
C TYR A 718 -2.98 -31.31 22.52
N LYS A 719 -3.40 -32.44 21.92
CA LYS A 719 -4.80 -32.90 21.94
C LYS A 719 -5.15 -33.41 23.33
N GLY A 720 -5.94 -32.66 24.10
CA GLY A 720 -6.33 -33.01 25.48
C GLY A 720 -7.50 -33.98 25.58
N ASP A 721 -8.37 -33.97 24.57
CA ASP A 721 -9.61 -34.75 24.42
C ASP A 721 -9.38 -36.12 23.74
N TRP A 722 -8.14 -36.62 23.72
CA TRP A 722 -7.76 -37.84 22.99
C TRP A 722 -8.41 -39.14 23.50
N LEU A 723 -8.94 -39.14 24.73
CA LEU A 723 -9.74 -40.24 25.29
C LEU A 723 -11.21 -40.21 24.85
N GLU A 724 -11.75 -39.02 24.52
CA GLU A 724 -13.14 -38.83 24.09
C GLU A 724 -13.29 -39.01 22.57
N ASP A 725 -12.25 -38.67 21.81
CA ASP A 725 -12.22 -38.71 20.34
C ASP A 725 -11.06 -39.59 19.80
N PRO A 726 -11.29 -40.92 19.64
CA PRO A 726 -10.30 -41.82 19.07
C PRO A 726 -10.00 -41.55 17.59
N LYS A 727 -10.99 -41.07 16.82
CA LYS A 727 -10.83 -40.84 15.37
C LYS A 727 -9.91 -39.64 15.10
N GLY A 728 -10.16 -38.52 15.76
CA GLY A 728 -9.27 -37.35 15.66
C GLY A 728 -7.91 -37.57 16.32
N LEU A 729 -7.76 -38.58 17.19
CA LEU A 729 -6.44 -39.03 17.64
C LEU A 729 -5.67 -39.74 16.50
N ASP A 730 -6.30 -40.68 15.79
CA ASP A 730 -5.66 -41.35 14.65
C ASP A 730 -5.25 -40.34 13.56
N GLU A 731 -6.13 -39.38 13.23
CA GLU A 731 -5.81 -38.27 12.31
C GLU A 731 -4.65 -37.41 12.84
N TYR A 732 -4.62 -37.07 14.13
CA TYR A 732 -3.54 -36.28 14.73
C TYR A 732 -2.18 -36.99 14.66
N ILE A 733 -2.13 -38.29 14.98
CA ILE A 733 -0.89 -39.08 14.88
C ILE A 733 -0.49 -39.28 13.41
N SER A 734 -1.42 -39.47 12.49
CA SER A 734 -1.11 -39.54 11.06
C SER A 734 -0.54 -38.23 10.53
N VAL A 735 -1.09 -37.09 10.93
CA VAL A 735 -0.56 -35.76 10.57
C VAL A 735 0.85 -35.54 11.12
N LEU A 736 1.15 -36.00 12.35
CA LEU A 736 2.52 -35.99 12.89
C LEU A 736 3.47 -36.87 12.08
N HIS A 737 3.04 -38.07 11.65
CA HIS A 737 3.83 -38.92 10.76
C HIS A 737 4.13 -38.25 9.42
N HIS A 738 3.12 -37.64 8.78
CA HIS A 738 3.30 -36.90 7.53
C HIS A 738 4.24 -35.69 7.70
N ALA A 739 4.22 -34.99 8.83
CA ALA A 739 5.18 -33.92 9.10
C ALA A 739 6.64 -34.42 9.16
N PHE A 740 6.87 -35.61 9.72
CA PHE A 740 8.18 -36.26 9.69
C PHE A 740 8.58 -36.76 8.30
N ASP A 741 7.62 -37.29 7.52
CA ASP A 741 7.83 -37.75 6.15
C ASP A 741 8.20 -36.58 5.21
N LEU A 742 7.73 -35.35 5.50
CA LEU A 742 8.14 -34.11 4.81
C LEU A 742 9.44 -33.49 5.32
N HIS A 743 10.19 -34.18 6.21
CA HIS A 743 11.40 -33.67 6.85
C HIS A 743 11.23 -32.31 7.53
N LEU A 744 10.07 -32.06 8.14
CA LEU A 744 9.81 -30.86 8.94
C LEU A 744 10.19 -31.13 10.40
N GLY A 745 10.69 -30.11 11.11
CA GLY A 745 10.78 -30.16 12.56
C GLY A 745 9.37 -30.16 13.17
N VAL A 746 9.11 -30.97 14.19
CA VAL A 746 7.80 -31.08 14.83
C VAL A 746 7.88 -30.56 16.26
N GLY A 747 6.95 -29.68 16.64
CA GLY A 747 6.76 -29.20 17.99
C GLY A 747 5.32 -29.46 18.49
N ILE A 748 5.16 -29.92 19.73
CA ILE A 748 3.86 -30.06 20.41
C ILE A 748 3.92 -29.26 21.72
N LEU A 749 3.09 -28.22 21.83
CA LEU A 749 2.96 -27.39 23.03
C LEU A 749 1.81 -27.91 23.90
N ARG A 750 2.09 -28.23 25.16
CA ARG A 750 1.11 -28.52 26.21
C ARG A 750 1.14 -27.42 27.28
N LEU A 751 -0.05 -27.02 27.70
CA LEU A 751 -0.30 -26.07 28.78
C LEU A 751 -1.28 -26.73 29.77
N GLU A 752 -1.22 -26.35 31.05
CA GLU A 752 -2.09 -26.90 32.10
C GLU A 752 -3.58 -26.63 31.82
N SER A 753 -3.90 -25.41 31.37
CA SER A 753 -5.23 -24.97 30.92
C SER A 753 -5.66 -25.53 29.55
N GLY A 754 -4.80 -26.26 28.85
CA GLY A 754 -4.93 -26.51 27.42
C GLY A 754 -4.63 -25.27 26.55
N CYS A 755 -4.70 -25.45 25.23
CA CYS A 755 -4.45 -24.38 24.24
C CYS A 755 -5.72 -23.86 23.54
N ASP A 756 -6.89 -24.46 23.81
CA ASP A 756 -8.13 -24.19 23.09
C ASP A 756 -9.15 -23.48 24.00
N PHE A 757 -9.56 -22.29 23.58
CA PHE A 757 -10.49 -21.42 24.30
C PHE A 757 -11.76 -21.15 23.47
N SER A 758 -12.02 -21.91 22.39
CA SER A 758 -13.20 -21.78 21.52
C SER A 758 -14.54 -21.85 22.27
N LYS A 759 -14.63 -22.67 23.32
CA LYS A 759 -15.84 -22.81 24.17
C LYS A 759 -16.01 -21.67 25.19
N VAL A 760 -15.05 -20.74 25.27
CA VAL A 760 -14.94 -19.76 26.35
C VAL A 760 -14.90 -18.33 25.81
N ILE A 761 -14.09 -18.08 24.79
CA ILE A 761 -14.07 -16.82 24.05
C ILE A 761 -15.34 -16.76 23.21
N GLY A 762 -16.18 -15.76 23.45
CA GLY A 762 -17.27 -15.46 22.53
C GLY A 762 -16.71 -15.05 21.17
N GLU A 763 -17.39 -15.40 20.09
CA GLU A 763 -17.01 -14.86 18.78
C GLU A 763 -16.93 -13.33 18.89
N GLU A 764 -15.86 -12.74 18.35
CA GLU A 764 -15.82 -11.29 18.19
C GLU A 764 -16.87 -10.92 17.13
N GLU A 765 -18.13 -10.78 17.56
CA GLU A 765 -19.18 -10.11 16.79
C GLU A 765 -18.74 -8.66 16.55
N GLN A 766 -17.94 -8.49 15.51
CA GLN A 766 -17.69 -7.20 14.86
C GLN A 766 -18.97 -6.80 14.13
N GLN A 767 -20.01 -6.48 14.92
CA GLN A 767 -21.38 -6.11 14.55
C GLN A 767 -21.66 -6.25 13.06
N GLN A 768 -22.10 -7.46 12.66
CA GLN A 768 -22.77 -7.63 11.39
C GLN A 768 -24.04 -6.78 11.42
N HIS A 769 -23.99 -5.61 10.78
CA HIS A 769 -25.19 -5.09 10.14
C HIS A 769 -25.40 -5.91 8.88
N GLU A 770 -26.04 -7.06 9.06
CA GLU A 770 -26.79 -7.65 7.97
C GLU A 770 -27.83 -6.61 7.53
N ILE A 771 -27.90 -6.40 6.21
CA ILE A 771 -28.99 -5.66 5.61
C ILE A 771 -30.11 -6.69 5.48
N GLU A 772 -30.86 -6.90 6.56
CA GLU A 772 -32.14 -7.58 6.48
C GLU A 772 -33.05 -6.72 5.59
N LEU A 773 -33.35 -7.28 4.42
CA LEU A 773 -34.40 -6.79 3.53
C LEU A 773 -35.72 -7.34 4.07
N ASP A 774 -36.26 -6.69 5.09
CA ASP A 774 -37.60 -6.98 5.59
C ASP A 774 -38.65 -6.59 4.54
N GLU A 775 -39.00 -7.55 3.69
CA GLU A 775 -40.25 -7.56 2.95
C GLU A 775 -41.42 -7.91 3.89
N GLU A 776 -41.96 -6.94 4.63
CA GLU A 776 -43.30 -7.09 5.22
C GLU A 776 -44.22 -5.87 5.00
N ASN A 777 -45.20 -6.11 4.13
CA ASN A 777 -46.62 -5.74 4.26
C ASN A 777 -47.00 -4.25 4.34
N GLU A 778 -47.61 -3.79 3.24
CA GLU A 778 -48.54 -2.66 3.24
C GLU A 778 -49.77 -3.01 4.11
N ASP A 779 -50.14 -2.17 5.09
CA ASP A 779 -51.56 -1.87 5.33
C ASP A 779 -51.83 -0.56 6.12
N GLU A 780 -52.75 0.22 5.55
CA GLU A 780 -53.59 1.32 6.04
C GLU A 780 -53.23 2.29 7.23
N LYS A 781 -53.11 3.57 6.83
CA LYS A 781 -53.88 4.76 7.28
C LYS A 781 -53.38 5.73 8.40
N ASN A 782 -53.33 7.01 7.97
CA ASN A 782 -53.77 8.23 8.66
C ASN A 782 -52.89 8.92 9.74
N GLY A 783 -51.78 9.50 9.28
CA GLY A 783 -51.63 10.96 9.16
C GLY A 783 -51.76 11.89 10.39
N LYS A 784 -50.66 12.62 10.68
CA LYS A 784 -50.62 14.11 10.65
C LYS A 784 -49.21 14.69 10.85
N GLN A 785 -48.94 15.75 10.08
CA GLN A 785 -47.97 16.84 10.30
C GLN A 785 -46.51 16.48 10.66
N GLY A 786 -45.63 16.69 9.69
CA GLY A 786 -44.18 16.51 9.87
C GLY A 786 -43.54 17.52 10.81
N LYS A 787 -42.75 17.00 11.76
CA LYS A 787 -41.52 17.63 12.22
C LYS A 787 -40.37 16.78 11.69
N SER A 788 -39.45 17.41 10.97
CA SER A 788 -38.21 16.79 10.52
C SER A 788 -37.33 16.45 11.73
N LEU A 789 -37.43 15.22 12.22
CA LEU A 789 -36.47 14.67 13.18
C LEU A 789 -35.15 14.45 12.46
N GLU A 790 -34.18 15.31 12.76
CA GLU A 790 -32.81 15.16 12.29
C GLU A 790 -32.24 13.81 12.76
N LEU A 791 -31.93 12.91 11.82
CA LEU A 791 -31.02 11.79 12.13
C LEU A 791 -29.63 12.37 12.41
N GLN A 792 -29.39 12.74 13.66
CA GLN A 792 -28.06 13.05 14.15
C GLN A 792 -27.20 11.80 14.07
N GLN A 793 -26.45 11.65 12.97
CA GLN A 793 -25.37 10.67 12.85
C GLN A 793 -24.34 10.94 13.93
N LYS A 794 -24.52 10.29 15.08
CA LYS A 794 -23.69 10.42 16.25
C LYS A 794 -22.33 9.80 15.94
N LYS A 795 -21.35 10.64 15.59
CA LYS A 795 -19.97 10.25 15.27
C LYS A 795 -19.46 9.22 16.29
N VAL A 796 -19.33 7.97 15.86
CA VAL A 796 -18.61 6.96 16.63
C VAL A 796 -17.15 7.40 16.68
N ARG A 797 -16.73 7.89 17.85
CA ARG A 797 -15.31 8.12 18.13
C ARG A 797 -14.63 6.76 18.11
N THR A 798 -13.67 6.56 17.21
CA THR A 798 -12.76 5.41 17.23
C THR A 798 -12.04 5.38 18.58
N ARG A 799 -12.53 4.51 19.47
CA ARG A 799 -11.95 4.32 20.80
C ARG A 799 -10.57 3.68 20.57
N LYS A 800 -9.52 4.33 21.07
CA LYS A 800 -8.17 3.74 21.02
C LYS A 800 -8.22 2.38 21.71
N VAL A 801 -7.87 1.32 20.98
CA VAL A 801 -7.80 -0.05 21.53
C VAL A 801 -6.65 -0.12 22.53
N SER A 802 -6.97 0.09 23.80
CA SER A 802 -6.13 -0.26 24.94
C SER A 802 -6.80 -1.41 25.68
N THR A 803 -6.12 -2.57 25.69
CA THR A 803 -6.60 -3.85 26.26
C THR A 803 -7.95 -4.31 25.70
N ALA A 804 -7.92 -5.27 24.79
CA ALA A 804 -9.09 -6.09 24.49
C ALA A 804 -9.58 -6.72 25.81
N VAL A 805 -10.81 -6.41 26.18
CA VAL A 805 -11.51 -7.15 27.23
C VAL A 805 -11.98 -8.41 26.52
N TYR A 806 -11.30 -9.54 26.77
CA TYR A 806 -11.79 -10.82 26.27
C TYR A 806 -13.20 -11.03 26.83
N THR A 807 -14.19 -11.11 25.95
CA THR A 807 -15.58 -11.37 26.29
C THR A 807 -15.87 -12.86 26.15
N GLY A 808 -16.67 -13.39 27.07
CA GLY A 808 -17.27 -14.71 26.93
C GLY A 808 -18.41 -14.69 25.90
N ILE A 809 -18.95 -15.88 25.62
CA ILE A 809 -20.10 -16.07 24.72
C ILE A 809 -21.30 -15.22 25.17
N ASP A 810 -21.48 -15.04 26.49
CA ASP A 810 -22.55 -14.20 27.07
C ASP A 810 -22.28 -12.68 27.00
N GLY A 811 -21.25 -12.22 26.28
CA GLY A 811 -20.81 -10.82 26.21
C GLY A 811 -20.14 -10.27 27.47
N ASN A 812 -20.13 -11.03 28.56
CA ASN A 812 -19.49 -10.67 29.84
C ASN A 812 -17.95 -10.78 29.79
N PRO A 813 -17.19 -9.97 30.55
CA PRO A 813 -15.73 -10.09 30.60
C PRO A 813 -15.28 -11.43 31.20
N LEU A 814 -14.29 -12.08 30.59
CA LEU A 814 -13.76 -13.36 31.05
C LEU A 814 -13.14 -13.28 32.46
N PRO A 815 -13.17 -14.38 33.24
CA PRO A 815 -12.48 -14.47 34.53
C PRO A 815 -10.98 -14.15 34.41
N LYS A 816 -10.44 -13.45 35.41
CA LYS A 816 -9.03 -12.99 35.41
C LYS A 816 -8.02 -14.14 35.22
N ASN A 817 -8.30 -15.31 35.77
CA ASN A 817 -7.42 -16.48 35.64
C ASN A 817 -7.37 -16.95 34.19
N THR A 818 -8.52 -17.14 33.53
CA THR A 818 -8.61 -17.50 32.11
C THR A 818 -7.91 -16.48 31.20
N VAL A 819 -8.02 -15.19 31.51
CA VAL A 819 -7.29 -14.13 30.78
C VAL A 819 -5.77 -14.23 31.00
N GLN A 820 -5.32 -14.62 32.19
CA GLN A 820 -3.89 -14.90 32.46
C GLN A 820 -3.41 -16.13 31.68
N ASP A 821 -4.20 -17.20 31.59
CA ASP A 821 -3.88 -18.40 30.82
C ASP A 821 -3.76 -18.09 29.32
N ILE A 822 -4.69 -17.29 28.78
CA ILE A 822 -4.70 -16.78 27.40
C ILE A 822 -3.47 -15.90 27.12
N THR A 823 -3.13 -14.99 28.03
CA THR A 823 -2.07 -13.98 27.81
C THR A 823 -0.71 -14.38 28.38
N GLN A 824 -0.53 -15.62 28.84
CA GLN A 824 0.64 -16.04 29.60
C GLN A 824 1.98 -15.75 28.91
N PHE A 825 2.06 -15.91 27.58
CA PHE A 825 3.27 -15.66 26.78
C PHE A 825 3.48 -14.18 26.41
N GLN A 826 2.55 -13.29 26.76
CA GLN A 826 2.69 -11.84 26.61
C GLN A 826 3.34 -11.19 27.85
N ILE A 827 3.31 -11.87 29.00
CA ILE A 827 3.90 -11.40 30.26
C ILE A 827 5.41 -11.22 30.10
N LYS A 828 5.91 -10.02 30.46
CA LYS A 828 7.32 -9.65 30.35
C LYS A 828 8.07 -9.99 31.64
N LYS A 829 9.36 -10.33 31.53
CA LYS A 829 10.26 -10.64 32.66
C LYS A 829 9.79 -11.84 33.51
N ARG A 830 9.59 -12.99 32.87
CA ARG A 830 9.58 -14.27 33.59
C ARG A 830 10.95 -14.51 34.23
N LYS A 831 10.98 -15.12 35.40
CA LYS A 831 12.19 -15.41 36.19
C LYS A 831 12.15 -16.86 36.62
N GLY A 832 13.16 -17.64 36.24
CA GLY A 832 13.25 -19.05 36.57
C GLY A 832 14.17 -19.78 35.61
N ASN A 833 14.02 -21.09 35.54
CA ASN A 833 14.82 -21.95 34.66
C ASN A 833 13.98 -22.43 33.49
N ILE A 834 14.59 -22.45 32.30
CA ILE A 834 14.12 -23.21 31.14
C ILE A 834 14.92 -24.50 31.13
N ASP A 835 14.23 -25.62 31.30
CA ASP A 835 14.85 -26.94 31.40
C ASP A 835 14.82 -27.64 30.04
N VAL A 836 16.00 -27.97 29.50
CA VAL A 836 16.16 -28.55 28.16
C VAL A 836 16.61 -30.01 28.28
N TRP A 837 15.67 -30.93 28.09
CA TRP A 837 15.88 -32.38 28.10
C TRP A 837 16.27 -32.87 26.71
N TRP A 838 17.55 -32.81 26.38
CA TRP A 838 18.11 -33.24 25.10
C TRP A 838 18.45 -34.73 25.14
N LEU A 839 17.46 -35.55 24.79
CA LEU A 839 17.56 -37.01 24.94
C LEU A 839 18.18 -37.72 23.73
N TYR A 840 17.99 -37.18 22.53
CA TYR A 840 18.41 -37.78 21.26
C TYR A 840 18.92 -36.69 20.32
N ASP A 841 19.84 -37.04 19.43
CA ASP A 841 20.26 -36.10 18.39
C ASP A 841 19.09 -35.81 17.44
N ASP A 842 18.82 -34.52 17.22
CA ASP A 842 17.77 -34.00 16.37
C ASP A 842 18.27 -32.93 15.39
N GLY A 843 19.60 -32.79 15.23
CA GLY A 843 20.24 -31.72 14.48
C GLY A 843 20.48 -30.44 15.28
N GLY A 844 20.07 -30.39 16.56
CA GLY A 844 20.29 -29.27 17.48
C GLY A 844 19.09 -28.33 17.63
N LEU A 845 17.91 -28.66 17.08
CA LEU A 845 16.73 -27.81 17.17
C LEU A 845 16.21 -27.71 18.62
N THR A 846 16.29 -28.80 19.38
CA THR A 846 16.00 -28.85 20.81
C THR A 846 16.84 -27.86 21.63
N LEU A 847 18.05 -27.48 21.18
CA LEU A 847 18.90 -26.46 21.82
C LEU A 847 18.69 -25.04 21.26
N LEU A 848 18.52 -24.92 19.94
CA LEU A 848 18.39 -23.63 19.26
C LEU A 848 17.12 -22.86 19.70
N LEU A 849 16.00 -23.54 19.88
CA LEU A 849 14.74 -22.91 20.29
C LEU A 849 14.78 -22.29 21.71
N PRO A 850 15.23 -23.00 22.77
CA PRO A 850 15.45 -22.40 24.09
C PRO A 850 16.35 -21.16 24.04
N TYR A 851 17.47 -21.23 23.30
CA TYR A 851 18.37 -20.09 23.12
C TYR A 851 17.66 -18.91 22.43
N ILE A 852 16.86 -19.16 21.38
CA ILE A 852 16.05 -18.11 20.75
C ILE A 852 15.07 -17.49 21.77
N LEU A 853 14.47 -18.29 22.66
CA LEU A 853 13.57 -17.78 23.71
C LEU A 853 14.30 -16.86 24.70
N THR A 854 15.50 -17.19 25.18
CA THR A 854 16.26 -16.30 26.08
C THR A 854 16.65 -14.96 25.43
N THR A 855 16.77 -14.88 24.10
CA THR A 855 16.90 -13.57 23.41
C THR A 855 15.62 -12.72 23.39
N ARG A 856 14.50 -13.19 23.98
CA ARG A 856 13.21 -12.48 24.01
C ARG A 856 12.95 -11.86 25.40
N ALA A 857 12.38 -10.66 25.42
CA ALA A 857 12.16 -9.90 26.66
C ALA A 857 11.22 -10.58 27.69
N GLN A 858 10.49 -11.60 27.26
CA GLN A 858 9.71 -12.49 28.12
C GLN A 858 10.58 -13.42 28.96
N PHE A 859 11.63 -14.01 28.36
CA PHE A 859 12.47 -15.06 28.94
C PHE A 859 13.94 -14.63 29.13
N ALA A 860 14.28 -13.36 28.92
CA ALA A 860 15.65 -12.83 29.01
C ALA A 860 16.26 -12.84 30.42
N GLU A 861 15.45 -13.01 31.46
CA GLU A 861 15.90 -13.19 32.85
C GLU A 861 15.87 -14.69 33.27
N CYS A 862 15.53 -15.60 32.35
CA CYS A 862 15.54 -17.05 32.61
C CYS A 862 16.89 -17.69 32.26
N GLN A 863 17.28 -18.71 33.04
CA GLN A 863 18.52 -19.46 32.84
C GLN A 863 18.26 -20.82 32.17
N LEU A 864 19.19 -21.27 31.32
CA LEU A 864 19.09 -22.56 30.64
C LEU A 864 19.77 -23.66 31.47
N ARG A 865 19.02 -24.72 31.82
CA ARG A 865 19.57 -25.95 32.40
C ARG A 865 19.45 -27.08 31.37
N VAL A 866 20.53 -27.78 31.07
CA VAL A 866 20.54 -28.84 30.05
C VAL A 866 20.62 -30.21 30.72
N PHE A 867 19.67 -31.08 30.41
CA PHE A 867 19.60 -32.45 30.88
C PHE A 867 19.87 -33.41 29.71
N ALA A 868 20.85 -34.31 29.87
CA ALA A 868 21.23 -35.29 28.85
C ALA A 868 21.28 -36.72 29.42
N LEU A 869 21.27 -37.74 28.56
CA LEU A 869 21.29 -39.14 28.97
C LEU A 869 22.71 -39.73 28.96
N ALA A 870 23.07 -40.48 30.00
CA ALA A 870 24.25 -41.36 30.00
C ALA A 870 23.82 -42.83 29.81
N ASN A 871 24.62 -43.59 29.05
CA ASN A 871 24.43 -45.03 28.86
C ASN A 871 24.84 -45.86 30.08
N ARG A 872 25.82 -45.37 30.87
CA ARG A 872 26.43 -46.06 32.01
C ARG A 872 26.82 -45.04 33.07
N LYS A 873 26.78 -45.44 34.35
CA LYS A 873 27.21 -44.60 35.49
C LYS A 873 28.68 -44.23 35.41
N ASP A 874 29.51 -45.16 34.94
CA ASP A 874 30.96 -45.02 34.90
C ASP A 874 31.45 -44.00 33.86
N GLU A 875 30.56 -43.51 32.99
CA GLU A 875 30.86 -42.55 31.92
C GLU A 875 30.33 -41.13 32.20
N LEU A 876 29.67 -40.93 33.35
CA LEU A 876 28.93 -39.71 33.68
C LEU A 876 29.77 -38.42 33.57
N ASP A 877 30.93 -38.40 34.22
CA ASP A 877 31.86 -37.26 34.21
C ASP A 877 32.38 -36.94 32.79
N ARG A 878 32.57 -37.98 31.97
CA ARG A 878 33.08 -37.82 30.60
C ARG A 878 32.01 -37.19 29.71
N GLU A 879 30.80 -37.73 29.73
CA GLU A 879 29.70 -37.19 28.92
C GLU A 879 29.27 -35.79 29.38
N THR A 880 29.37 -35.50 30.68
CA THR A 880 29.11 -34.14 31.21
C THR A 880 30.13 -33.13 30.67
N ARG A 881 31.43 -33.46 30.65
CA ARG A 881 32.47 -32.62 30.05
C ARG A 881 32.32 -32.47 28.53
N ASN A 882 31.98 -33.55 27.83
CA ASN A 882 31.72 -33.53 26.39
C ASN A 882 30.56 -32.58 26.05
N MET A 883 29.46 -32.67 26.80
CA MET A 883 28.28 -31.83 26.64
C MET A 883 28.58 -30.35 26.93
N ALA A 884 29.28 -30.06 28.03
CA ALA A 884 29.75 -28.72 28.37
C ALA A 884 30.65 -28.11 27.28
N ALA A 885 31.60 -28.89 26.74
CA ALA A 885 32.47 -28.46 25.66
C ALA A 885 31.71 -28.17 24.36
N LEU A 886 30.67 -28.96 24.04
CA LEU A 886 29.82 -28.76 22.87
C LEU A 886 28.97 -27.49 23.00
N LEU A 887 28.34 -27.24 24.16
CA LEU A 887 27.58 -26.02 24.41
C LEU A 887 28.46 -24.76 24.38
N ALA A 888 29.68 -24.85 24.91
CA ALA A 888 30.68 -23.77 24.81
C ALA A 888 31.09 -23.48 23.36
N LYS A 889 31.27 -24.52 22.52
CA LYS A 889 31.53 -24.36 21.07
C LYS A 889 30.36 -23.69 20.34
N PHE A 890 29.12 -24.00 20.72
CA PHE A 890 27.92 -23.32 20.21
C PHE A 890 27.68 -21.92 20.80
N ARG A 891 28.43 -21.52 21.83
CA ARG A 891 28.26 -20.25 22.56
C ARG A 891 26.85 -20.06 23.13
N ILE A 892 26.27 -21.15 23.64
CA ILE A 892 25.00 -21.12 24.35
C ILE A 892 25.31 -21.04 25.85
N ASP A 893 25.00 -19.90 26.46
CA ASP A 893 25.14 -19.72 27.90
C ASP A 893 24.12 -20.60 28.64
N TYR A 894 24.60 -21.40 29.59
CA TYR A 894 23.80 -22.29 30.44
C TYR A 894 24.19 -22.09 31.91
N SER A 895 23.28 -22.34 32.84
CA SER A 895 23.57 -22.31 34.28
C SER A 895 24.04 -23.66 34.82
N ASP A 896 23.53 -24.76 34.27
CA ASP A 896 23.91 -26.12 34.68
C ASP A 896 23.73 -27.16 33.55
N VAL A 897 24.54 -28.22 33.59
CA VAL A 897 24.48 -29.40 32.69
C VAL A 897 24.46 -30.65 33.57
N THR A 898 23.30 -31.29 33.66
CA THR A 898 23.11 -32.54 34.41
C THR A 898 22.98 -33.72 33.46
N VAL A 899 23.86 -34.71 33.56
CA VAL A 899 23.70 -35.98 32.84
C VAL A 899 23.01 -37.00 33.75
N ILE A 900 22.07 -37.78 33.20
CA ILE A 900 21.22 -38.70 33.96
C ILE A 900 21.54 -40.15 33.55
N PRO A 901 22.03 -41.01 34.48
CA PRO A 901 22.44 -42.38 34.17
C PRO A 901 21.40 -43.47 34.45
N ASP A 902 20.27 -43.13 35.07
CA ASP A 902 19.37 -44.10 35.74
C ASP A 902 17.98 -44.26 35.05
N VAL A 903 17.93 -44.06 33.74
CA VAL A 903 16.67 -44.08 32.94
C VAL A 903 16.21 -45.49 32.56
N THR A 904 17.10 -46.49 32.62
CA THR A 904 16.78 -47.91 32.37
C THR A 904 16.32 -48.67 33.62
N LYS A 905 16.32 -48.03 34.80
CA LYS A 905 15.79 -48.62 36.04
C LYS A 905 14.28 -48.91 35.92
N LYS A 906 13.80 -49.90 36.68
CA LYS A 906 12.36 -50.12 36.84
C LYS A 906 11.73 -48.87 37.46
N ALA A 907 10.62 -48.41 36.88
CA ALA A 907 9.77 -47.39 37.49
C ALA A 907 9.21 -47.85 38.84
N LEU A 908 8.85 -46.91 39.69
CA LEU A 908 8.19 -47.12 40.97
C LEU A 908 6.77 -47.66 40.75
N ASP A 909 6.34 -48.58 41.62
CA ASP A 909 5.01 -49.19 41.54
C ASP A 909 3.83 -48.18 41.56
N PRO A 910 3.80 -47.10 42.39
CA PRO A 910 2.76 -46.08 42.28
C PRO A 910 2.67 -45.41 40.89
N THR A 911 3.80 -45.26 40.18
CA THR A 911 3.81 -44.70 38.82
C THR A 911 3.32 -45.72 37.77
N LYS A 912 3.50 -47.02 38.02
CA LYS A 912 2.87 -48.09 37.21
C LYS A 912 1.37 -48.16 37.45
N GLU A 913 0.90 -47.97 38.68
CA GLU A 913 -0.53 -47.91 39.01
C GLU A 913 -1.20 -46.68 38.41
N GLU A 914 -0.56 -45.51 38.46
CA GLU A 914 -1.03 -44.28 37.78
C GLU A 914 -1.18 -44.51 36.28
N PHE A 915 -0.20 -45.14 35.63
CA PHE A 915 -0.26 -45.48 34.21
C PHE A 915 -1.32 -46.54 33.90
N LYS A 916 -1.50 -47.55 34.76
CA LYS A 916 -2.52 -48.58 34.57
C LYS A 916 -3.92 -47.97 34.59
N LYS A 917 -4.21 -47.01 35.49
CA LYS A 917 -5.49 -46.29 35.50
C LYS A 917 -5.78 -45.58 34.18
N ILE A 918 -4.76 -44.95 33.58
CA ILE A 918 -4.91 -44.33 32.25
C ILE A 918 -5.23 -45.39 31.19
N LEU A 919 -4.58 -46.56 31.21
CA LEU A 919 -4.90 -47.65 30.27
C LEU A 919 -6.31 -48.22 30.48
N ASP A 920 -6.74 -48.37 31.73
CA ASP A 920 -8.08 -48.89 32.09
C ASP A 920 -9.21 -47.92 31.67
N GLU A 921 -8.90 -46.63 31.43
CA GLU A 921 -9.83 -45.61 30.92
C GLU A 921 -10.02 -45.64 29.39
N ILE A 922 -9.13 -46.30 28.63
CA ILE A 922 -9.14 -46.30 27.15
C ILE A 922 -10.22 -47.22 26.58
N LYS A 923 -10.93 -46.75 25.55
CA LYS A 923 -11.99 -47.50 24.86
C LYS A 923 -11.80 -47.42 23.32
N PRO A 924 -11.78 -48.56 22.60
CA PRO A 924 -11.71 -49.95 23.11
C PRO A 924 -10.40 -50.23 23.87
N PRO A 925 -10.36 -51.22 24.77
CA PRO A 925 -9.13 -51.60 25.47
C PRO A 925 -8.07 -52.14 24.49
N LEU A 926 -6.80 -51.84 24.75
CA LEU A 926 -5.67 -52.29 23.93
C LEU A 926 -5.43 -53.81 24.08
N GLU A 927 -4.89 -54.44 23.03
CA GLU A 927 -4.45 -55.83 23.11
C GLU A 927 -3.24 -55.99 24.07
N GLU A 928 -3.28 -57.03 24.91
CA GLU A 928 -2.16 -57.35 25.82
C GLU A 928 -0.86 -57.66 25.06
N SER A 929 -0.97 -58.22 23.84
CA SER A 929 0.12 -58.51 22.90
C SER A 929 1.00 -57.28 22.64
N GLU A 930 0.38 -56.14 22.37
CA GLU A 930 1.06 -54.88 22.05
C GLU A 930 1.70 -54.24 23.28
N ILE A 931 1.01 -54.25 24.42
CA ILE A 931 1.51 -53.73 25.71
C ILE A 931 2.77 -54.51 26.12
N ILE A 932 2.76 -55.83 25.97
CA ILE A 932 3.92 -56.70 26.21
C ILE A 932 5.07 -56.33 25.25
N SER A 933 4.78 -56.11 23.96
CA SER A 933 5.80 -55.75 22.95
C SER A 933 6.56 -54.44 23.25
N GLN A 934 5.92 -53.47 23.92
CA GLN A 934 6.51 -52.18 24.24
C GLN A 934 6.91 -52.02 25.72
N LYS A 935 6.82 -53.07 26.54
CA LYS A 935 7.02 -53.04 28.01
C LYS A 935 8.29 -52.31 28.47
N GLU A 936 9.42 -52.50 27.78
CA GLU A 936 10.68 -51.80 28.10
C GLU A 936 10.60 -50.29 27.83
N LYS A 937 9.99 -49.87 26.70
CA LYS A 937 9.79 -48.45 26.39
C LYS A 937 8.79 -47.80 27.32
N THR A 938 7.71 -48.50 27.67
CA THR A 938 6.75 -48.05 28.68
C THR A 938 7.47 -47.76 29.99
N ASN A 939 8.23 -48.74 30.52
CA ASN A 939 9.03 -48.53 31.72
C ASN A 939 10.00 -47.34 31.61
N ARG A 940 10.63 -47.15 30.45
CA ARG A 940 11.53 -46.01 30.19
C ARG A 940 10.81 -44.66 30.26
N HIS A 941 9.62 -44.51 29.67
CA HIS A 941 8.84 -43.26 29.75
C HIS A 941 8.29 -43.01 31.16
N LEU A 942 7.89 -44.07 31.89
CA LEU A 942 7.50 -43.96 33.30
C LEU A 942 8.68 -43.50 34.18
N ARG A 943 9.88 -44.06 33.96
CA ARG A 943 11.10 -43.63 34.68
C ARG A 943 11.51 -42.20 34.31
N LEU A 944 11.34 -41.78 33.05
CA LEU A 944 11.52 -40.37 32.65
C LEU A 944 10.51 -39.45 33.34
N THR A 945 9.26 -39.88 33.51
CA THR A 945 8.22 -39.12 34.22
C THR A 945 8.62 -38.83 35.67
N GLU A 946 9.16 -39.82 36.38
CA GLU A 946 9.67 -39.65 37.74
C GLU A 946 10.78 -38.59 37.80
N LEU A 947 11.76 -38.68 36.89
CA LEU A 947 12.90 -37.77 36.79
C LEU A 947 12.50 -36.33 36.39
N LEU A 948 11.52 -36.18 35.48
CA LEU A 948 10.94 -34.88 35.11
C LEU A 948 10.25 -34.23 36.31
N ARG A 949 9.46 -35.01 37.07
CA ARG A 949 8.79 -34.56 38.30
C ARG A 949 9.79 -34.19 39.41
N GLU A 950 10.94 -34.86 39.46
CA GLU A 950 12.04 -34.61 40.41
C GLU A 950 12.79 -33.29 40.10
N HIS A 951 13.28 -33.12 38.86
CA HIS A 951 14.18 -32.00 38.52
C HIS A 951 13.49 -30.74 37.95
N SER A 952 12.33 -30.89 37.29
CA SER A 952 11.74 -29.85 36.44
C SER A 952 10.34 -29.37 36.87
N LYS A 953 9.73 -29.92 37.93
CA LYS A 953 8.38 -29.49 38.38
C LYS A 953 8.26 -28.00 38.76
N ARG A 954 9.38 -27.31 39.02
CA ARG A 954 9.44 -25.87 39.33
C ARG A 954 10.10 -25.02 38.23
N SER A 955 10.30 -25.56 37.03
CA SER A 955 10.81 -24.78 35.89
C SER A 955 9.76 -23.79 35.37
N GLU A 956 10.19 -22.71 34.75
CA GLU A 956 9.31 -21.76 34.06
C GLU A 956 8.76 -22.35 32.75
N MET A 957 9.56 -23.21 32.10
CA MET A 957 9.21 -23.92 30.87
C MET A 957 10.09 -25.17 30.73
N ILE A 958 9.53 -26.25 30.19
CA ILE A 958 10.27 -27.48 29.87
C ILE A 958 10.30 -27.65 28.34
N ILE A 959 11.47 -27.94 27.80
CA ILE A 959 11.70 -28.29 26.40
C ILE A 959 12.33 -29.68 26.36
N MET A 960 11.70 -30.64 25.68
CA MET A 960 12.14 -32.04 25.69
C MET A 960 12.15 -32.61 24.28
N THR A 961 13.11 -33.48 23.97
CA THR A 961 13.09 -34.22 22.69
C THR A 961 11.89 -35.16 22.63
N LEU A 962 10.99 -34.93 21.66
CA LEU A 962 9.82 -35.76 21.35
C LEU A 962 10.29 -37.14 20.83
N SER A 963 9.78 -38.22 21.43
CA SER A 963 9.97 -39.57 20.90
C SER A 963 9.10 -39.78 19.66
N ILE A 964 9.62 -40.45 18.64
CA ILE A 964 8.86 -40.67 17.40
C ILE A 964 7.86 -41.83 17.62
N PRO A 965 6.55 -41.66 17.32
CA PRO A 965 5.58 -42.76 17.38
C PRO A 965 5.91 -43.84 16.33
N ARG A 966 5.43 -45.07 16.53
CA ARG A 966 5.45 -46.12 15.49
C ARG A 966 4.09 -46.14 14.78
N ARG A 967 4.09 -46.41 13.47
CA ARG A 967 2.85 -46.51 12.67
C ARG A 967 2.02 -47.71 13.15
N GLY A 968 0.73 -47.48 13.43
CA GLY A 968 -0.25 -48.47 13.92
C GLY A 968 -1.27 -47.82 14.87
N THR A 969 -2.55 -48.17 14.78
CA THR A 969 -3.66 -47.49 15.50
C THR A 969 -3.66 -47.74 17.00
N ALA A 970 -3.62 -48.99 17.46
CA ALA A 970 -3.57 -49.29 18.90
C ALA A 970 -2.27 -48.76 19.59
N VAL A 971 -1.21 -48.54 18.80
CA VAL A 971 0.03 -47.86 19.25
C VAL A 971 -0.18 -46.35 19.50
N ALA A 972 -1.14 -45.69 18.84
CA ALA A 972 -1.42 -44.26 19.00
C ALA A 972 -1.91 -43.91 20.41
N GLN A 973 -2.87 -44.70 20.94
CA GLN A 973 -3.40 -44.54 22.29
C GLN A 973 -2.33 -44.81 23.36
N LEU A 974 -1.51 -45.87 23.18
CA LEU A 974 -0.39 -46.17 24.06
C LEU A 974 0.67 -45.05 24.06
N TYR A 975 0.96 -44.50 22.89
CA TYR A 975 1.91 -43.40 22.72
C TYR A 975 1.43 -42.11 23.40
N MET A 976 0.16 -41.73 23.22
CA MET A 976 -0.44 -40.60 23.96
C MET A 976 -0.44 -40.85 25.46
N SER A 977 -0.68 -42.07 25.92
CA SER A 977 -0.59 -42.42 27.35
C SER A 977 0.82 -42.19 27.92
N TRP A 978 1.88 -42.41 27.14
CA TRP A 978 3.26 -42.06 27.54
C TRP A 978 3.48 -40.54 27.62
N LEU A 979 3.00 -39.79 26.62
CA LEU A 979 3.09 -38.32 26.63
C LEU A 979 2.28 -37.73 27.79
N GLU A 980 1.10 -38.29 28.08
CA GLU A 980 0.23 -37.90 29.18
C GLU A 980 0.95 -38.06 30.52
N MET A 981 1.52 -39.23 30.80
CA MET A 981 2.30 -39.45 32.03
C MET A 981 3.43 -38.43 32.22
N MET A 982 4.22 -38.17 31.17
CA MET A 982 5.37 -37.26 31.23
C MET A 982 4.99 -35.79 31.40
N THR A 983 3.83 -35.36 30.90
CA THR A 983 3.50 -33.93 30.75
C THR A 983 2.28 -33.46 31.55
N LYS A 984 1.51 -34.38 32.16
CA LYS A 984 0.40 -34.07 33.07
C LYS A 984 0.90 -33.39 34.35
N ASN A 985 0.23 -32.31 34.75
CA ASN A 985 0.55 -31.49 35.94
C ASN A 985 2.01 -30.95 35.97
N MET A 986 2.58 -30.68 34.80
CA MET A 986 3.88 -30.04 34.62
C MET A 986 3.72 -28.58 34.13
N PRO A 987 4.73 -27.71 34.36
CA PRO A 987 4.78 -26.37 33.75
C PRO A 987 4.70 -26.42 32.21
N PRO A 988 4.50 -25.26 31.52
CA PRO A 988 4.41 -25.19 30.06
C PRO A 988 5.47 -26.03 29.35
N PHE A 989 5.00 -27.03 28.60
CA PHE A 989 5.81 -28.15 28.14
C PHE A 989 5.84 -28.17 26.62
N LEU A 990 7.03 -28.18 26.03
CA LEU A 990 7.22 -28.22 24.59
C LEU A 990 8.04 -29.44 24.20
N LEU A 991 7.38 -30.39 23.54
CA LEU A 991 8.02 -31.55 22.96
C LEU A 991 8.50 -31.17 21.54
N ILE A 992 9.79 -31.34 21.23
CA ILE A 992 10.39 -30.99 19.93
C ILE A 992 11.15 -32.17 19.31
N ARG A 993 11.03 -32.35 18.00
CA ARG A 993 11.94 -33.19 17.21
C ARG A 993 12.36 -32.43 15.97
N GLY A 994 13.63 -32.04 15.89
CA GLY A 994 14.22 -31.54 14.65
C GLY A 994 14.27 -32.60 13.54
N ASN A 995 14.40 -32.15 12.30
CA ASN A 995 14.41 -32.99 11.10
C ASN A 995 15.76 -33.69 10.83
N GLN A 996 16.61 -33.82 11.86
CA GLN A 996 17.95 -34.40 11.82
C GLN A 996 18.98 -33.64 10.95
N SER A 997 18.61 -32.60 10.21
CA SER A 997 19.57 -31.69 9.57
C SER A 997 20.19 -30.74 10.59
N SER A 998 21.49 -30.48 10.48
CA SER A 998 22.20 -29.63 11.44
C SER A 998 21.70 -28.18 11.37
N VAL A 999 21.12 -27.68 12.45
CA VAL A 999 20.66 -26.27 12.57
C VAL A 999 21.65 -25.40 13.36
N LEU A 1000 22.66 -26.03 13.97
CA LEU A 1000 23.79 -25.40 14.65
C LEU A 1000 25.11 -25.86 14.01
N THR A 1001 26.09 -24.96 13.95
CA THR A 1001 27.47 -25.26 13.56
C THR A 1001 28.42 -24.34 14.31
N PHE A 1002 29.62 -24.82 14.62
CA PHE A 1002 30.70 -24.04 15.24
C PHE A 1002 31.72 -23.53 14.22
N TYR A 1003 31.59 -23.88 12.93
CA TYR A 1003 32.46 -23.39 11.86
C TYR A 1003 32.04 -22.01 11.35
N SER A 1004 33.01 -21.11 11.27
CA SER A 1004 32.91 -19.76 10.69
C SER A 1004 33.15 -19.78 9.18
#